data_AF-A0A953QHR2-F1
#
_entry.id   AF-A0A953QHR2-F1
#
_cell.length_a   1.000
_cell.length_b   1.000
_cell.length_c   1.000
_cell.angle_alpha   90.00
_cell.angle_beta   90.00
_cell.angle_gamma   90.00
#
_symmetry.space_group_name_H-M   'P 1'
#
loop_
_entity.id
_entity.type
_entity.pdbx_description
1 polymer ?
#
loop_
_entity_poly.entity_id
_entity_poly.type
_entity_poly.pdbx_seq_one_letter_code
_entity_poly.pdbx_strand_id
1 'polypeptide(L)'
;MYSGSILSVSRAWRYFTLSAAALLSMSFPIKAQWVTAYYINTSIYVNDIPWSKATHVVDLGVSPSSSSGNIAGIAGSDADAFTAAAHANGKKALLCVRDADGNIGLFGSAITNNLSGFVGNIVSFVNAHNYDGVDLDWEAGNFNGPDAANYTNFIAALRSALGSGKLITMAAYWNYGLANVVQNSSSRLNQVNVMCYDMDQWNSDVYYNLATTLAAGDTTHNSCATQAANFAGYIPAAKIGLGIPFYGRVWTGCADSACSDGLHNLLQTWSSQNNNPIAYRDLVASSYWSQPHQWDATRGASYISINGSGSSGDRFISYTDSQQINSMVQLMRSGGYGGIMEYEVDYDFMSNQTGDARHPLATAAWAAVFGSTSTPSTPSTPTVSAPVVSSGSPSGTLPATTTQATMTVATNENATCKYATTAGTAYSSMPSTFSTTGGTAHSTALSGLTSGRTYTYYIRCASSGVADTTDYQVSFATAAPPTISSGVTLTPSSGSGYSQNFTAQVIDANGASALTQVDLIIGSVGTTNSCWAEYAPATRTIYLRDNNNNWMPAALGSSTVLQNSQCSLNAGSSSAATSGAGTQLNVNFAMSFTSSYVGAQPLVTFVADSSNWLTGFVTEGTYNVTAPPVVAGMSLSLSPASGAGSSAKFVMKATDSAGYASVQQLNLFIGSNLGDANQCYMDYEASSRTLYLMSSDNSHWMPGTVGSQTTLINNQCAIHLSQVLVVGSGNTLTVTIPVALNPSTFRGAKSVLTFGADAAGQVSGWRQAGTWTVQ
;
A
#
# COMPACT_ATOMS: atom_id res chain seq x y z
N MET A 1 60.02 39.06 69.14
CA MET A 1 61.41 39.01 68.64
C MET A 1 61.33 38.39 67.24
N TYR A 2 61.62 39.03 66.11
CA TYR A 2 62.16 40.38 65.81
C TYR A 2 61.38 40.99 64.61
N SER A 3 60.91 42.24 64.76
CA SER A 3 61.07 43.36 63.80
C SER A 3 61.46 43.04 62.33
N GLY A 4 60.68 43.47 61.33
CA GLY A 4 60.76 44.83 60.74
C GLY A 4 61.30 44.72 59.29
N SER A 5 61.16 45.67 58.35
CA SER A 5 60.55 47.00 58.36
C SER A 5 60.35 47.52 56.92
N ILE A 6 59.30 48.32 56.70
CA ILE A 6 59.23 49.53 55.83
C ILE A 6 59.62 49.41 54.33
N LEU A 7 58.65 49.71 53.43
CA LEU A 7 58.70 50.89 52.53
C LEU A 7 57.32 51.13 51.86
N SER A 8 56.92 52.40 51.67
CA SER A 8 55.60 52.79 51.15
C SER A 8 55.68 53.86 50.05
N VAL A 9 55.16 53.55 48.85
CA VAL A 9 54.96 54.45 47.68
C VAL A 9 53.79 53.86 46.85
N SER A 10 52.77 54.56 46.34
CA SER A 10 52.37 55.99 46.42
C SER A 10 50.84 56.17 46.57
N ARG A 11 50.10 56.65 45.55
CA ARG A 11 48.63 56.89 45.55
C ARG A 11 47.96 56.64 44.19
N ALA A 12 46.71 56.12 44.27
CA ALA A 12 45.52 56.41 43.45
C ALA A 12 45.44 56.02 41.95
N TRP A 13 44.38 55.28 41.57
CA TRP A 13 43.19 55.78 40.83
C TRP A 13 42.03 54.75 40.89
N ARG A 14 40.91 54.99 40.18
CA ARG A 14 39.55 54.45 40.47
C ARG A 14 39.12 53.17 39.67
N TYR A 15 38.03 52.54 40.17
CA TYR A 15 36.98 51.72 39.49
C TYR A 15 37.08 50.17 39.37
N PHE A 16 36.07 49.51 39.98
CA PHE A 16 35.20 48.40 39.51
C PHE A 16 35.67 46.93 39.25
N THR A 17 35.17 46.04 40.12
CA THR A 17 34.48 44.74 39.88
C THR A 17 35.15 43.51 39.25
N LEU A 18 34.60 42.33 39.64
CA LEU A 18 34.90 40.93 39.26
C LEU A 18 36.20 40.36 39.87
N SER A 19 36.28 39.06 40.24
CA SER A 19 35.44 37.91 39.87
C SER A 19 35.11 36.98 41.05
N ALA A 20 33.90 36.39 41.04
CA ALA A 20 33.57 35.21 41.82
C ALA A 20 33.62 33.97 40.92
N ALA A 21 34.54 33.03 41.19
CA ALA A 21 34.65 31.78 40.42
C ALA A 21 35.40 30.68 41.20
N ALA A 22 34.75 30.06 42.19
CA ALA A 22 35.22 28.81 42.81
C ALA A 22 34.09 28.14 43.62
N LEU A 23 33.13 27.51 42.95
CA LEU A 23 32.27 26.49 43.56
C LEU A 23 32.31 25.26 42.66
N LEU A 24 32.75 24.14 43.23
CA LEU A 24 33.07 22.91 42.50
C LEU A 24 31.84 22.36 41.77
N SER A 25 31.99 22.14 40.47
CA SER A 25 31.08 21.32 39.68
C SER A 25 31.19 19.85 40.08
N MET A 26 30.34 19.39 40.99
CA MET A 26 30.06 17.95 41.12
C MET A 26 29.25 17.49 39.91
N SER A 27 29.93 16.94 38.91
CA SER A 27 29.29 16.37 37.72
C SER A 27 28.53 15.10 38.06
N PHE A 28 27.20 15.20 38.22
CA PHE A 28 26.29 14.06 38.16
C PHE A 28 25.79 13.89 36.71
N PRO A 29 26.29 12.93 35.92
CA PRO A 29 25.84 12.73 34.55
C PRO A 29 24.60 11.84 34.52
N ILE A 30 23.47 12.32 35.05
CA ILE A 30 22.17 11.86 34.54
C ILE A 30 22.03 12.55 33.18
N LYS A 31 22.52 11.89 32.12
CA LYS A 31 22.06 12.22 30.77
C LYS A 31 20.57 11.93 30.73
N ALA A 32 19.79 12.86 30.18
CA ALA A 32 18.40 12.62 29.84
C ALA A 32 18.30 11.34 29.00
N GLN A 33 17.32 10.51 29.34
CA GLN A 33 17.15 9.17 28.79
C GLN A 33 16.14 9.17 27.64
N TRP A 34 15.16 10.08 27.64
CA TRP A 34 14.13 10.14 26.60
C TRP A 34 13.57 11.55 26.31
N VAL A 35 13.02 11.64 25.10
CA VAL A 35 11.97 12.58 24.68
C VAL A 35 10.77 11.72 24.23
N THR A 36 9.61 11.93 24.84
CA THR A 36 8.36 11.20 24.53
C THR A 36 7.37 12.14 23.86
N ALA A 37 7.13 11.93 22.57
CA ALA A 37 6.31 12.82 21.76
C ALA A 37 4.89 12.25 21.57
N TYR A 38 3.85 13.05 21.82
CA TYR A 38 2.47 12.63 21.62
C TYR A 38 2.00 12.99 20.20
N TYR A 39 1.36 12.04 19.53
CA TYR A 39 0.89 12.10 18.15
C TYR A 39 -0.56 11.65 18.06
N ILE A 40 -1.33 12.35 17.23
CA ILE A 40 -2.69 11.96 16.86
C ILE A 40 -2.91 12.14 15.35
N ASN A 41 -3.55 11.17 14.70
CA ASN A 41 -3.82 11.16 13.26
C ASN A 41 -5.07 11.99 12.88
N THR A 42 -5.13 13.24 13.32
CA THR A 42 -6.22 14.19 12.99
C THR A 42 -5.73 15.37 12.15
N SER A 43 -4.60 15.97 12.54
CA SER A 43 -4.03 17.17 11.91
C SER A 43 -2.81 16.88 11.02
N ILE A 44 -2.08 15.79 11.29
CA ILE A 44 -0.83 15.41 10.62
C ILE A 44 -0.73 13.90 10.41
N TYR A 45 0.00 13.48 9.37
CA TYR A 45 0.17 12.06 9.05
C TYR A 45 1.44 11.47 9.67
N VAL A 46 1.56 10.14 9.66
CA VAL A 46 2.73 9.40 10.16
C VAL A 46 4.07 9.87 9.55
N ASN A 47 4.04 10.34 8.29
CA ASN A 47 5.22 10.90 7.60
C ASN A 47 5.59 12.32 8.02
N ASP A 48 4.70 13.01 8.73
CA ASP A 48 4.91 14.35 9.28
C ASP A 48 5.40 14.32 10.73
N ILE A 49 5.56 13.15 11.35
CA ILE A 49 6.17 13.03 12.68
C ILE A 49 7.67 13.34 12.59
N PRO A 50 8.24 14.19 13.47
CA PRO A 50 9.66 14.51 13.50
C PRO A 50 10.44 13.39 14.17
N TRP A 51 10.47 12.20 13.56
CA TRP A 51 11.05 10.98 14.13
C TRP A 51 12.48 11.17 14.67
N SER A 52 13.29 12.03 14.05
CA SER A 52 14.65 12.35 14.51
C SER A 52 14.72 13.10 15.84
N LYS A 53 13.62 13.72 16.29
CA LYS A 53 13.51 14.56 17.50
C LYS A 53 12.82 13.86 18.69
N ALA A 54 12.34 12.63 18.50
CA ALA A 54 11.75 11.82 19.56
C ALA A 54 12.62 10.59 19.90
N THR A 55 12.34 9.94 21.03
CA THR A 55 12.85 8.60 21.38
C THR A 55 11.72 7.58 21.51
N HIS A 56 10.60 8.02 22.07
CA HIS A 56 9.33 7.33 22.15
C HIS A 56 8.30 8.21 21.46
N VAL A 57 7.36 7.62 20.73
CA VAL A 57 6.19 8.30 20.19
C VAL A 57 4.95 7.58 20.69
N VAL A 58 4.05 8.34 21.29
CA VAL A 58 2.77 7.89 21.83
C VAL A 58 1.69 8.21 20.81
N ASP A 59 0.93 7.21 20.41
CA ASP A 59 -0.23 7.33 19.54
C ASP A 59 -1.49 7.45 20.41
N LEU A 60 -2.16 8.61 20.36
CA LEU A 60 -3.39 8.94 21.11
C LEU A 60 -4.65 8.19 20.63
N GLY A 61 -4.46 7.13 19.84
CA GLY A 61 -5.46 6.49 19.00
C GLY A 61 -6.51 5.59 19.64
N VAL A 62 -6.51 5.24 20.94
CA VAL A 62 -7.59 4.42 21.52
C VAL A 62 -8.18 4.91 22.84
N SER A 63 -9.49 4.73 22.96
CA SER A 63 -10.25 4.86 24.20
C SER A 63 -11.30 3.74 24.31
N PRO A 64 -11.88 3.51 25.51
CA PRO A 64 -12.93 2.51 25.70
C PRO A 64 -14.21 2.86 24.95
N SER A 65 -14.65 1.98 24.04
CA SER A 65 -15.86 2.13 23.23
C SER A 65 -17.10 1.47 23.84
N SER A 66 -16.93 0.69 24.91
CA SER A 66 -18.03 0.12 25.68
C SER A 66 -17.71 0.03 27.17
N SER A 67 -18.76 0.03 28.00
CA SER A 67 -18.65 -0.26 29.43
C SER A 67 -18.25 -1.72 29.73
N SER A 68 -18.14 -2.57 28.69
CA SER A 68 -17.64 -3.96 28.77
C SER A 68 -16.18 -4.11 28.34
N GLY A 69 -15.46 -3.00 28.10
CA GLY A 69 -14.01 -3.02 27.84
C GLY A 69 -13.60 -3.19 26.37
N ASN A 70 -14.49 -2.99 25.40
CA ASN A 70 -14.07 -2.84 24.01
C ASN A 70 -13.30 -1.52 23.85
N ILE A 71 -12.37 -1.45 22.89
CA ILE A 71 -11.61 -0.25 22.55
C ILE A 71 -11.89 0.18 21.10
N ALA A 72 -11.76 1.47 20.81
CA ALA A 72 -11.81 2.03 19.46
C ALA A 72 -11.07 3.38 19.40
N GLY A 73 -10.86 3.90 18.19
CA GLY A 73 -10.34 5.25 17.94
C GLY A 73 -9.42 5.31 16.72
N ILE A 74 -8.64 4.25 16.48
CA ILE A 74 -7.71 4.09 15.36
C ILE A 74 -8.01 2.81 14.57
N ALA A 75 -7.83 2.85 13.26
CA ALA A 75 -7.92 1.66 12.41
C ALA A 75 -6.64 0.82 12.51
N GLY A 76 -6.76 -0.51 12.45
CA GLY A 76 -5.60 -1.40 12.52
C GLY A 76 -4.53 -1.12 11.45
N SER A 77 -4.94 -0.69 10.25
CA SER A 77 -4.03 -0.26 9.18
C SER A 77 -3.20 0.97 9.53
N ASP A 78 -3.77 1.90 10.30
CA ASP A 78 -3.11 3.15 10.66
C ASP A 78 -2.16 2.91 11.83
N ALA A 79 -2.56 2.04 12.76
CA ALA A 79 -1.70 1.49 13.80
C ALA A 79 -0.49 0.74 13.22
N ASP A 80 -0.70 -0.14 12.23
CA ASP A 80 0.38 -0.85 11.52
C ASP A 80 1.33 0.12 10.80
N ALA A 81 0.79 1.17 10.16
CA ALA A 81 1.60 2.20 9.49
C ALA A 81 2.43 3.01 10.50
N PHE A 82 1.82 3.40 11.63
CA PHE A 82 2.49 4.13 12.71
C PHE A 82 3.63 3.31 13.33
N THR A 83 3.38 2.06 13.74
CA THR A 83 4.41 1.24 14.39
C THR A 83 5.53 0.85 13.43
N ALA A 84 5.21 0.54 12.16
CA ALA A 84 6.22 0.30 11.13
C ALA A 84 7.13 1.52 10.90
N ALA A 85 6.58 2.73 10.84
CA ALA A 85 7.35 3.96 10.68
C ALA A 85 8.22 4.27 11.91
N ALA A 86 7.69 4.07 13.13
CA ALA A 86 8.45 4.21 14.36
C ALA A 86 9.65 3.24 14.40
N HIS A 87 9.43 1.97 14.07
CA HIS A 87 10.46 0.93 14.08
C HIS A 87 11.50 1.14 12.98
N ALA A 88 11.10 1.58 11.78
CA ALA A 88 12.02 1.96 10.71
C ALA A 88 12.94 3.12 11.11
N ASN A 89 12.48 4.02 11.98
CA ASN A 89 13.28 5.12 12.55
C ASN A 89 13.98 4.74 13.87
N GLY A 90 13.88 3.49 14.34
CA GLY A 90 14.49 3.02 15.58
C GLY A 90 13.87 3.62 16.86
N LYS A 91 12.59 4.00 16.81
CA LYS A 91 11.85 4.65 17.90
C LYS A 91 10.89 3.67 18.57
N LYS A 92 10.49 3.98 19.80
CA LYS A 92 9.52 3.19 20.56
C LYS A 92 8.10 3.67 20.29
N ALA A 93 7.24 2.77 19.82
CA ALA A 93 5.83 3.06 19.55
C ALA A 93 4.96 2.63 20.73
N LEU A 94 4.21 3.56 21.31
CA LEU A 94 3.32 3.30 22.46
C LEU A 94 1.87 3.59 22.08
N LEU A 95 0.97 2.68 22.44
CA LEU A 95 -0.46 2.87 22.27
C LEU A 95 -1.02 3.61 23.50
N CYS A 96 -1.52 4.83 23.34
CA CYS A 96 -2.21 5.50 24.44
C CYS A 96 -3.60 4.91 24.62
N VAL A 97 -3.91 4.51 25.86
CA VAL A 97 -5.29 4.20 26.28
C VAL A 97 -5.77 5.38 27.10
N ARG A 98 -6.57 6.25 26.46
CA ARG A 98 -7.05 7.51 27.03
C ARG A 98 -8.54 7.49 27.36
N ASP A 99 -9.03 8.55 28.02
CA ASP A 99 -10.46 8.78 28.22
C ASP A 99 -11.26 8.80 26.90
N ALA A 100 -12.53 8.40 26.97
CA ALA A 100 -13.42 8.51 25.83
C ALA A 100 -14.08 9.89 25.82
N ASP A 101 -13.60 10.82 24.97
CA ASP A 101 -14.02 12.23 24.95
C ASP A 101 -15.55 12.44 24.98
N GLY A 102 -16.29 11.59 24.26
CA GLY A 102 -17.77 11.64 24.21
C GLY A 102 -18.49 10.99 25.41
N ASN A 103 -17.78 10.25 26.27
CA ASN A 103 -18.31 9.61 27.47
C ASN A 103 -17.19 9.22 28.46
N ILE A 104 -16.68 10.22 29.19
CA ILE A 104 -15.58 10.09 30.16
C ILE A 104 -15.81 9.06 31.28
N GLY A 105 -17.04 8.60 31.50
CA GLY A 105 -17.35 7.53 32.46
C GLY A 105 -16.98 6.12 31.98
N LEU A 106 -16.64 5.93 30.69
CA LEU A 106 -16.40 4.60 30.13
C LEU A 106 -15.13 3.92 30.64
N PHE A 107 -14.07 4.66 30.99
CA PHE A 107 -12.81 4.07 31.46
C PHE A 107 -12.99 3.34 32.80
N GLY A 108 -13.53 4.04 33.81
CA GLY A 108 -13.87 3.42 35.11
C GLY A 108 -14.92 2.31 34.98
N SER A 109 -15.88 2.46 34.06
CA SER A 109 -16.89 1.43 33.78
C SER A 109 -16.28 0.16 33.18
N ALA A 110 -15.38 0.28 32.20
CA ALA A 110 -14.70 -0.84 31.55
C ALA A 110 -13.88 -1.67 32.56
N ILE A 111 -13.16 -1.00 33.47
CA ILE A 111 -12.45 -1.66 34.57
C ILE A 111 -13.44 -2.36 35.52
N THR A 112 -14.45 -1.63 36.00
CA THR A 112 -15.37 -2.13 37.04
C THR A 112 -16.21 -3.32 36.56
N ASN A 113 -16.67 -3.29 35.31
CA ASN A 113 -17.56 -4.32 34.78
C ASN A 113 -16.81 -5.51 34.15
N ASN A 114 -15.64 -5.28 33.54
CA ASN A 114 -14.93 -6.32 32.79
C ASN A 114 -13.41 -6.06 32.67
N LEU A 115 -12.72 -5.90 33.81
CA LEU A 115 -11.26 -5.71 33.86
C LEU A 115 -10.48 -6.70 32.97
N SER A 116 -10.81 -8.00 33.01
CA SER A 116 -10.09 -9.02 32.24
C SER A 116 -10.30 -8.88 30.73
N GLY A 117 -11.52 -8.58 30.28
CA GLY A 117 -11.79 -8.32 28.86
C GLY A 117 -11.16 -7.02 28.38
N PHE A 118 -11.21 -5.95 29.18
CA PHE A 118 -10.58 -4.66 28.84
C PHE A 118 -9.06 -4.80 28.67
N VAL A 119 -8.39 -5.42 29.63
CA VAL A 119 -6.94 -5.74 29.53
C VAL A 119 -6.66 -6.67 28.34
N GLY A 120 -7.49 -7.70 28.14
CA GLY A 120 -7.32 -8.65 27.03
C GLY A 120 -7.41 -7.97 25.66
N ASN A 121 -8.33 -7.02 25.48
CA ASN A 121 -8.51 -6.26 24.25
C ASN A 121 -7.30 -5.35 23.96
N ILE A 122 -6.81 -4.61 24.97
CA ILE A 122 -5.61 -3.76 24.84
C ILE A 122 -4.38 -4.62 24.48
N VAL A 123 -4.15 -5.72 25.20
CA VAL A 123 -3.00 -6.61 24.96
C VAL A 123 -3.07 -7.25 23.57
N SER A 124 -4.27 -7.62 23.12
CA SER A 124 -4.47 -8.16 21.78
C SER A 124 -4.12 -7.13 20.70
N PHE A 125 -4.55 -5.87 20.86
CA PHE A 125 -4.26 -4.78 19.93
C PHE A 125 -2.75 -4.44 19.89
N VAL A 126 -2.12 -4.27 21.07
CA VAL A 126 -0.68 -4.02 21.21
C VAL A 126 0.17 -5.09 20.54
N ASN A 127 -0.24 -6.36 20.64
CA ASN A 127 0.49 -7.47 20.03
C ASN A 127 0.19 -7.62 18.52
N ALA A 128 -1.05 -7.41 18.09
CA ALA A 128 -1.43 -7.50 16.68
C ALA A 128 -0.75 -6.43 15.83
N HIS A 129 -0.68 -5.20 16.35
CA HIS A 129 -0.13 -4.02 15.66
C HIS A 129 1.30 -3.66 16.10
N ASN A 130 2.00 -4.60 16.77
CA ASN A 130 3.43 -4.54 17.09
C ASN A 130 3.91 -3.32 17.92
N TYR A 131 3.06 -2.73 18.78
CA TYR A 131 3.49 -1.63 19.67
C TYR A 131 4.52 -2.12 20.71
N ASP A 132 5.48 -1.27 21.08
CA ASP A 132 6.47 -1.55 22.14
C ASP A 132 5.87 -1.53 23.55
N GLY A 133 4.65 -0.99 23.71
CA GLY A 133 3.98 -0.87 24.99
C GLY A 133 2.73 -0.01 24.92
N VAL A 134 2.30 0.44 26.09
CA VAL A 134 1.13 1.32 26.26
C VAL A 134 1.53 2.58 27.01
N ASP A 135 0.86 3.68 26.70
CA ASP A 135 0.72 4.83 27.58
C ASP A 135 -0.69 4.85 28.15
N LEU A 136 -0.85 5.37 29.37
CA LEU A 136 -2.12 5.34 30.10
C LEU A 136 -2.51 6.77 30.49
N ASP A 137 -3.71 7.17 30.11
CA ASP A 137 -4.15 8.57 30.17
C ASP A 137 -5.63 8.66 30.59
N TRP A 138 -5.90 8.17 31.80
CA TRP A 138 -7.22 8.32 32.44
C TRP A 138 -7.17 9.53 33.38
N GLU A 139 -7.86 10.60 33.01
CA GLU A 139 -7.90 11.87 33.75
C GLU A 139 -9.21 12.04 34.53
N ALA A 140 -10.33 11.56 34.00
CA ALA A 140 -11.67 11.82 34.53
C ALA A 140 -12.07 10.99 35.77
N GLY A 141 -11.16 10.18 36.32
CA GLY A 141 -11.44 9.28 37.45
C GLY A 141 -11.42 9.96 38.83
N ASN A 142 -12.17 9.42 39.79
CA ASN A 142 -12.11 9.88 41.17
C ASN A 142 -10.93 9.23 41.92
N PHE A 143 -9.71 9.72 41.67
CA PHE A 143 -8.47 9.15 42.24
C PHE A 143 -8.19 9.53 43.71
N ASN A 144 -9.06 10.34 44.32
CA ASN A 144 -9.15 10.48 45.78
C ASN A 144 -10.20 9.52 46.40
N GLY A 145 -10.92 8.76 45.57
CA GLY A 145 -11.92 7.78 45.95
C GLY A 145 -11.64 6.39 45.34
N PRO A 146 -12.69 5.64 44.92
CA PRO A 146 -12.53 4.24 44.53
C PRO A 146 -11.69 4.04 43.25
N ASP A 147 -11.63 5.03 42.37
CA ASP A 147 -10.98 4.86 41.06
C ASP A 147 -9.46 4.74 41.15
N ALA A 148 -8.84 5.24 42.23
CA ALA A 148 -7.41 4.97 42.47
C ALA A 148 -7.11 3.47 42.65
N ALA A 149 -8.01 2.74 43.34
CA ALA A 149 -7.89 1.30 43.49
C ALA A 149 -8.21 0.58 42.18
N ASN A 150 -9.25 1.01 41.46
CA ASN A 150 -9.61 0.48 40.15
C ASN A 150 -8.44 0.61 39.15
N TYR A 151 -7.85 1.80 39.04
CA TYR A 151 -6.74 2.08 38.13
C TYR A 151 -5.47 1.31 38.52
N THR A 152 -5.14 1.23 39.82
CA THR A 152 -4.03 0.42 40.32
C THR A 152 -4.19 -1.07 39.99
N ASN A 153 -5.41 -1.61 40.16
CA ASN A 153 -5.72 -3.00 39.81
C ASN A 153 -5.65 -3.24 38.30
N PHE A 154 -6.09 -2.27 37.50
CA PHE A 154 -5.95 -2.29 36.04
C PHE A 154 -4.48 -2.32 35.60
N ILE A 155 -3.63 -1.42 36.12
CA ILE A 155 -2.18 -1.41 35.82
C ILE A 155 -1.51 -2.72 36.27
N ALA A 156 -1.95 -3.31 37.39
CA ALA A 156 -1.47 -4.60 37.85
C ALA A 156 -1.82 -5.75 36.88
N ALA A 157 -3.08 -5.84 36.46
CA ALA A 157 -3.54 -6.84 35.49
C ALA A 157 -2.88 -6.64 34.12
N LEU A 158 -2.79 -5.40 33.64
CA LEU A 158 -2.19 -5.05 32.36
C LEU A 158 -0.68 -5.38 32.33
N ARG A 159 0.07 -5.08 33.40
CA ARG A 159 1.47 -5.50 33.54
C ARG A 159 1.63 -7.03 33.55
N SER A 160 0.70 -7.74 34.19
CA SER A 160 0.71 -9.21 34.20
C SER A 160 0.48 -9.81 32.81
N ALA A 161 -0.34 -9.18 31.98
CA ALA A 161 -0.70 -9.66 30.64
C ALA A 161 0.27 -9.21 29.53
N LEU A 162 0.82 -7.99 29.60
CA LEU A 162 1.88 -7.49 28.70
C LEU A 162 3.26 -8.08 29.00
N GLY A 163 3.48 -8.56 30.22
CA GLY A 163 4.78 -9.04 30.69
C GLY A 163 5.80 -7.92 30.96
N SER A 164 7.07 -8.30 31.12
CA SER A 164 8.18 -7.39 31.44
C SER A 164 8.87 -6.77 30.21
N GLY A 165 8.65 -7.33 29.01
CA GLY A 165 9.31 -6.88 27.78
C GLY A 165 8.68 -5.67 27.09
N LYS A 166 7.42 -5.34 27.43
CA LYS A 166 6.70 -4.17 26.90
C LYS A 166 6.74 -3.00 27.89
N LEU A 167 6.66 -1.78 27.39
CA LEU A 167 6.59 -0.57 28.22
C LEU A 167 5.15 -0.35 28.75
N ILE A 168 5.05 0.23 29.95
CA ILE A 168 3.85 0.90 30.44
C ILE A 168 4.28 2.28 30.93
N THR A 169 3.84 3.32 30.25
CA THR A 169 3.99 4.71 30.68
C THR A 169 2.63 5.26 31.11
N MET A 170 2.62 6.42 31.74
CA MET A 170 1.38 7.04 32.23
C MET A 170 1.52 8.56 32.19
N ALA A 171 0.57 9.25 31.56
CA ALA A 171 0.39 10.67 31.71
C ALA A 171 -0.21 10.95 33.10
N ALA A 172 0.26 11.98 33.80
CA ALA A 172 -0.23 12.27 35.15
C ALA A 172 -0.18 13.76 35.51
N TYR A 173 -1.25 14.24 36.12
CA TYR A 173 -1.31 15.54 36.80
C TYR A 173 -1.23 15.34 38.32
N TRP A 174 -0.58 16.24 39.07
CA TRP A 174 -0.40 16.09 40.52
C TRP A 174 -1.72 16.16 41.29
N ASN A 175 -2.58 17.10 40.88
CA ASN A 175 -3.90 17.28 41.46
C ASN A 175 -4.86 16.13 41.06
N TYR A 176 -6.09 16.13 41.57
CA TYR A 176 -7.11 15.08 41.40
C TYR A 176 -6.80 13.69 41.99
N GLY A 177 -5.58 13.43 42.48
CA GLY A 177 -5.24 12.25 43.30
C GLY A 177 -4.45 11.14 42.60
N LEU A 178 -4.01 11.35 41.35
CA LEU A 178 -3.19 10.38 40.60
C LEU A 178 -1.89 9.98 41.30
N ALA A 179 -1.39 10.79 42.24
CA ALA A 179 -0.31 10.44 43.15
C ALA A 179 -0.51 9.08 43.85
N ASN A 180 -1.75 8.76 44.25
CA ASN A 180 -2.10 7.48 44.87
C ASN A 180 -1.89 6.30 43.89
N VAL A 181 -2.24 6.50 42.60
CA VAL A 181 -2.09 5.49 41.55
C VAL A 181 -0.61 5.30 41.20
N VAL A 182 0.14 6.40 41.06
CA VAL A 182 1.60 6.39 40.84
C VAL A 182 2.30 5.63 41.97
N GLN A 183 2.01 5.95 43.23
CA GLN A 183 2.63 5.29 44.39
C GLN A 183 2.43 3.77 44.35
N ASN A 184 1.19 3.33 44.16
CA ASN A 184 0.84 1.90 44.19
C ASN A 184 1.20 1.14 42.90
N SER A 185 1.61 1.86 41.85
CA SER A 185 2.01 1.30 40.54
C SER A 185 3.48 1.56 40.17
N SER A 186 4.25 2.24 41.02
CA SER A 186 5.64 2.70 40.80
C SER A 186 6.62 1.62 40.31
N SER A 187 6.44 0.37 40.73
CA SER A 187 7.23 -0.79 40.26
C SER A 187 6.80 -1.34 38.90
N ARG A 188 5.58 -1.03 38.45
CA ARG A 188 4.97 -1.50 37.20
C ARG A 188 5.07 -0.49 36.06
N LEU A 189 5.28 0.79 36.36
CA LEU A 189 5.45 1.87 35.39
C LEU A 189 6.91 2.03 34.96
N ASN A 190 7.14 2.31 33.68
CA ASN A 190 8.45 2.62 33.09
C ASN A 190 8.73 4.12 33.15
N GLN A 191 7.75 4.95 32.77
CA GLN A 191 7.78 6.41 32.85
C GLN A 191 6.48 6.92 33.51
N VAL A 192 6.55 8.08 34.15
CA VAL A 192 5.39 8.93 34.47
C VAL A 192 5.65 10.28 33.84
N ASN A 193 4.88 10.62 32.81
CA ASN A 193 4.99 11.88 32.08
C ASN A 193 4.08 12.90 32.78
N VAL A 194 4.68 13.82 33.54
CA VAL A 194 3.93 14.81 34.31
C VAL A 194 3.42 15.88 33.36
N MET A 195 2.11 16.05 33.31
CA MET A 195 1.41 17.02 32.46
C MET A 195 1.61 18.43 33.02
N CYS A 196 2.79 18.99 32.76
CA CYS A 196 3.20 20.32 33.22
C CYS A 196 2.59 21.44 32.35
N TYR A 197 1.29 21.38 32.07
CA TYR A 197 0.54 22.38 31.33
C TYR A 197 -0.84 22.60 31.95
N ASP A 198 -1.68 23.43 31.34
CA ASP A 198 -3.02 23.81 31.83
C ASP A 198 -3.05 24.32 33.29
N MET A 199 -1.93 24.90 33.74
CA MET A 199 -1.78 25.46 35.10
C MET A 199 -2.63 26.71 35.32
N ASP A 200 -3.13 27.31 34.24
CA ASP A 200 -3.91 28.55 34.23
C ASP A 200 -5.44 28.32 34.30
N GLN A 201 -5.91 27.07 34.27
CA GLN A 201 -7.34 26.76 34.39
C GLN A 201 -7.89 26.82 35.83
N TRP A 202 -7.05 27.06 36.83
CA TRP A 202 -7.32 26.77 38.24
C TRP A 202 -7.76 27.98 39.06
N ASN A 203 -7.29 29.17 38.68
CA ASN A 203 -7.50 30.42 39.39
C ASN A 203 -8.22 31.45 38.50
N SER A 204 -8.71 32.53 39.11
CA SER A 204 -9.40 33.63 38.40
C SER A 204 -8.45 34.74 37.92
N ASP A 205 -7.15 34.61 38.16
CA ASP A 205 -6.12 35.50 37.67
C ASP A 205 -5.39 34.96 36.44
N VAL A 206 -4.94 35.90 35.59
CA VAL A 206 -4.26 35.61 34.34
C VAL A 206 -2.94 34.91 34.63
N TYR A 207 -2.84 33.65 34.18
CA TYR A 207 -1.71 32.77 34.46
C TYR A 207 -1.18 32.07 33.21
N TYR A 208 -0.04 31.37 33.35
CA TYR A 208 0.66 30.70 32.27
C TYR A 208 0.17 29.26 32.07
N ASN A 209 -0.01 28.83 30.81
CA ASN A 209 -0.28 27.44 30.47
C ASN A 209 0.74 26.49 31.14
N LEU A 210 2.03 26.82 31.00
CA LEU A 210 3.15 26.22 31.70
C LEU A 210 3.92 27.31 32.48
N ALA A 211 4.16 27.07 33.76
CA ALA A 211 5.20 27.73 34.55
C ALA A 211 6.27 26.70 34.93
N THR A 212 7.55 27.00 34.67
CA THR A 212 8.66 26.12 35.10
C THR A 212 8.76 26.09 36.62
N THR A 213 8.73 27.27 37.26
CA THR A 213 8.94 27.51 38.69
C THR A 213 7.88 28.43 39.28
N LEU A 214 7.90 28.61 40.60
CA LEU A 214 7.09 29.61 41.32
C LEU A 214 7.95 30.67 41.99
N ALA A 215 7.34 31.81 42.30
CA ALA A 215 7.91 32.76 43.24
C ALA A 215 8.00 32.15 44.65
N ALA A 216 9.02 32.53 45.42
CA ALA A 216 9.16 32.04 46.79
C ALA A 216 7.97 32.45 47.66
N GLY A 217 7.23 31.47 48.19
CA GLY A 217 6.03 31.68 48.99
C GLY A 217 4.71 31.74 48.21
N ASP A 218 4.73 31.57 46.88
CA ASP A 218 3.51 31.39 46.08
C ASP A 218 2.92 30.00 46.34
N THR A 219 1.81 29.95 47.08
CA THR A 219 1.06 28.72 47.40
C THR A 219 -0.27 28.63 46.67
N THR A 220 -0.58 29.60 45.82
CA THR A 220 -1.86 29.71 45.10
C THR A 220 -1.75 29.11 43.70
N HIS A 221 -0.54 29.12 43.12
CA HIS A 221 -0.28 28.65 41.77
C HIS A 221 0.42 27.29 41.73
N ASN A 222 0.40 26.67 40.55
CA ASN A 222 1.12 25.44 40.26
C ASN A 222 2.32 25.72 39.35
N SER A 223 3.36 24.87 39.41
CA SER A 223 4.47 24.88 38.46
C SER A 223 4.98 23.48 38.21
N CYS A 224 5.71 23.28 37.10
CA CYS A 224 6.28 21.97 36.81
C CYS A 224 7.27 21.51 37.89
N ALA A 225 8.07 22.44 38.45
CA ALA A 225 8.97 22.14 39.56
C ALA A 225 8.21 21.58 40.77
N THR A 226 7.08 22.19 41.13
CA THR A 226 6.21 21.74 42.23
C THR A 226 5.62 20.36 41.94
N GLN A 227 4.99 20.16 40.78
CA GLN A 227 4.35 18.89 40.42
C GLN A 227 5.36 17.73 40.37
N ALA A 228 6.49 17.93 39.69
CA ALA A 228 7.51 16.90 39.53
C ALA A 228 8.19 16.53 40.86
N ALA A 229 8.44 17.53 41.73
CA ALA A 229 9.01 17.28 43.06
C ALA A 229 8.05 16.49 43.95
N ASN A 230 6.74 16.76 43.86
CA ASN A 230 5.73 16.01 44.59
C ASN A 230 5.68 14.55 44.11
N PHE A 231 5.70 14.29 42.80
CA PHE A 231 5.75 12.92 42.25
C PHE A 231 7.06 12.18 42.58
N ALA A 232 8.19 12.89 42.73
CA ALA A 232 9.47 12.28 43.11
C ALA A 232 9.45 11.62 44.52
N GLY A 233 8.46 11.94 45.35
CA GLY A 233 8.20 11.24 46.61
C GLY A 233 7.56 9.85 46.45
N TYR A 234 7.03 9.52 45.26
CA TYR A 234 6.23 8.32 44.99
C TYR A 234 6.81 7.42 43.88
N ILE A 235 7.56 8.00 42.95
CA ILE A 235 8.27 7.27 41.89
C ILE A 235 9.70 7.84 41.75
N PRO A 236 10.72 7.00 41.46
CA PRO A 236 12.08 7.51 41.29
C PRO A 236 12.14 8.63 40.25
N ALA A 237 12.83 9.74 40.56
CA ALA A 237 12.94 10.91 39.67
C ALA A 237 13.39 10.53 38.25
N ALA A 238 14.30 9.57 38.11
CA ALA A 238 14.76 9.04 36.82
C ALA A 238 13.67 8.30 35.98
N LYS A 239 12.45 8.14 36.49
CA LYS A 239 11.24 7.69 35.73
C LYS A 239 10.28 8.84 35.40
N ILE A 240 10.53 10.05 35.88
CA ILE A 240 9.66 11.21 35.66
C ILE A 240 10.07 11.91 34.35
N GLY A 241 9.10 12.12 33.47
CA GLY A 241 9.20 13.00 32.30
C GLY A 241 8.49 14.33 32.57
N LEU A 242 9.08 15.45 32.16
CA LEU A 242 8.43 16.76 32.28
C LEU A 242 7.70 17.14 30.98
N GLY A 243 6.38 17.30 31.04
CA GLY A 243 5.56 17.70 29.90
C GLY A 243 5.81 19.13 29.46
N ILE A 244 5.83 19.36 28.14
CA ILE A 244 6.01 20.65 27.50
C ILE A 244 4.85 20.83 26.50
N PRO A 245 3.96 21.82 26.70
CA PRO A 245 2.87 22.05 25.76
C PRO A 245 3.41 22.73 24.51
N PHE A 246 3.06 22.22 23.34
CA PHE A 246 3.27 22.87 22.05
C PHE A 246 2.08 23.77 21.67
N TYR A 247 1.23 24.11 22.65
CA TYR A 247 0.17 25.09 22.57
C TYR A 247 0.30 26.16 23.66
N GLY A 248 -0.32 27.30 23.43
CA GLY A 248 -0.48 28.40 24.35
C GLY A 248 -1.94 28.63 24.76
N ARG A 249 -2.17 29.66 25.56
CA ARG A 249 -3.46 30.05 26.12
C ARG A 249 -3.68 31.55 25.90
N VAL A 250 -4.67 31.90 25.07
CA VAL A 250 -5.09 33.28 24.76
C VAL A 250 -6.15 33.71 25.75
N TRP A 251 -5.74 34.54 26.69
CA TRP A 251 -6.62 35.23 27.61
C TRP A 251 -7.18 36.49 26.96
N THR A 252 -8.51 36.65 27.04
CA THR A 252 -9.22 37.88 26.65
C THR A 252 -10.06 38.35 27.82
N GLY A 253 -9.97 39.63 28.20
CA GLY A 253 -10.72 40.15 29.34
C GLY A 253 -10.29 41.55 29.75
N CYS A 254 -10.88 42.04 30.85
CA CYS A 254 -10.67 43.38 31.38
C CYS A 254 -10.61 43.35 32.92
N ALA A 255 -9.74 44.17 33.51
CA ALA A 255 -9.62 44.30 34.96
C ALA A 255 -10.84 45.00 35.60
N ASP A 256 -11.49 45.91 34.86
CA ASP A 256 -12.69 46.64 35.29
C ASP A 256 -13.88 46.41 34.33
N SER A 257 -15.07 46.86 34.76
CA SER A 257 -16.30 46.80 33.95
C SER A 257 -16.36 47.85 32.84
N ALA A 258 -15.36 48.73 32.73
CA ALA A 258 -15.27 49.75 31.69
C ALA A 258 -14.37 49.32 30.52
N CYS A 259 -13.61 48.22 30.68
CA CYS A 259 -12.50 47.86 29.80
C CYS A 259 -11.52 49.02 29.57
N SER A 260 -11.21 49.76 30.65
CA SER A 260 -10.36 50.95 30.57
C SER A 260 -8.86 50.64 30.63
N ASP A 261 -8.50 49.48 31.19
CA ASP A 261 -7.13 49.06 31.50
C ASP A 261 -6.89 47.56 31.23
N GLY A 262 -5.74 47.30 30.58
CA GLY A 262 -5.33 45.99 30.06
C GLY A 262 -4.44 45.21 31.02
N LEU A 263 -3.46 44.47 30.48
CA LEU A 263 -2.42 43.86 31.31
C LEU A 263 -1.43 44.93 31.79
N HIS A 264 -1.54 45.28 33.08
CA HIS A 264 -0.63 46.19 33.77
C HIS A 264 0.20 45.46 34.85
N ASN A 265 -0.31 44.34 35.37
CA ASN A 265 0.41 43.43 36.27
C ASN A 265 0.29 41.97 35.81
N LEU A 266 1.33 41.17 36.04
CA LEU A 266 1.20 39.70 36.02
C LEU A 266 0.32 39.26 37.19
N LEU A 267 -0.42 38.14 37.03
CA LEU A 267 -1.32 37.60 38.07
C LEU A 267 -2.50 38.54 38.43
N GLN A 268 -2.90 39.40 37.50
CA GLN A 268 -4.09 40.24 37.69
C GLN A 268 -5.37 39.44 37.42
N THR A 269 -6.40 39.67 38.24
CA THR A 269 -7.75 39.09 38.07
C THR A 269 -8.52 39.82 36.98
N TRP A 270 -9.20 39.08 36.10
CA TRP A 270 -10.08 39.65 35.08
C TRP A 270 -11.57 39.36 35.39
N SER A 271 -12.39 40.41 35.30
CA SER A 271 -13.80 40.37 35.73
C SER A 271 -14.73 39.66 34.72
N SER A 272 -14.30 39.65 33.47
CA SER A 272 -14.81 38.77 32.41
C SER A 272 -13.60 38.20 31.69
N GLN A 273 -13.54 36.87 31.58
CA GLN A 273 -12.39 36.16 31.04
C GLN A 273 -12.83 35.05 30.10
N ASN A 274 -12.23 35.00 28.91
CA ASN A 274 -12.16 33.79 28.10
C ASN A 274 -10.70 33.35 28.06
N ASN A 275 -10.46 32.05 28.18
CA ASN A 275 -9.14 31.44 28.07
C ASN A 275 -9.18 30.35 27.00
N ASN A 276 -8.77 30.69 25.78
CA ASN A 276 -8.85 29.80 24.62
C ASN A 276 -7.47 29.20 24.30
N PRO A 277 -7.35 27.89 24.04
CA PRO A 277 -6.09 27.31 23.59
C PRO A 277 -5.73 27.82 22.19
N ILE A 278 -4.43 27.87 21.88
CA ILE A 278 -3.90 28.18 20.54
C ILE A 278 -2.67 27.30 20.26
N ALA A 279 -2.67 26.53 19.17
CA ALA A 279 -1.48 25.76 18.78
C ALA A 279 -0.30 26.70 18.47
N TYR A 280 0.95 26.26 18.67
CA TYR A 280 2.12 27.08 18.37
C TYR A 280 2.15 27.53 16.90
N ARG A 281 1.83 26.62 15.97
CA ARG A 281 1.57 26.90 14.54
C ARG A 281 0.67 28.13 14.36
N ASP A 282 -0.49 28.10 14.99
CA ASP A 282 -1.55 29.10 14.79
C ASP A 282 -1.16 30.43 15.44
N LEU A 283 -0.46 30.36 16.58
CA LEU A 283 0.11 31.53 17.25
C LEU A 283 1.17 32.22 16.37
N VAL A 284 2.10 31.46 15.78
CA VAL A 284 3.14 31.98 14.85
C VAL A 284 2.53 32.57 13.58
N ALA A 285 1.46 31.97 13.07
CA ALA A 285 0.72 32.47 11.91
C ALA A 285 -0.17 33.69 12.22
N SER A 286 -0.52 33.92 13.49
CA SER A 286 -1.39 35.02 13.91
C SER A 286 -0.69 36.38 13.92
N SER A 287 -1.49 37.46 13.90
CA SER A 287 -0.98 38.81 14.13
C SER A 287 -0.36 39.01 15.51
N TYR A 288 -0.62 38.12 16.48
CA TYR A 288 -0.03 38.19 17.81
C TYR A 288 1.49 37.98 17.78
N TRP A 289 2.02 37.18 16.85
CA TRP A 289 3.47 36.95 16.69
C TRP A 289 4.28 38.17 16.20
N SER A 290 3.58 39.26 15.85
CA SER A 290 4.24 40.55 15.57
C SER A 290 4.50 41.39 16.83
N GLN A 291 3.93 40.99 17.97
CA GLN A 291 3.95 41.76 19.22
C GLN A 291 5.19 41.42 20.06
N PRO A 292 5.61 42.31 20.98
CA PRO A 292 6.81 42.07 21.79
C PRO A 292 6.70 40.83 22.68
N HIS A 293 7.52 39.83 22.42
CA HIS A 293 7.68 38.63 23.25
C HIS A 293 8.33 38.98 24.58
N GLN A 294 7.79 38.45 25.68
CA GLN A 294 8.17 38.74 27.07
C GLN A 294 8.53 37.45 27.84
N TRP A 295 9.25 37.63 28.96
CA TRP A 295 9.75 36.53 29.80
C TRP A 295 9.59 36.85 31.29
N ASP A 296 8.81 36.05 32.03
CA ASP A 296 8.83 36.07 33.50
C ASP A 296 9.95 35.14 33.99
N ALA A 297 11.08 35.74 34.37
CA ALA A 297 12.23 35.02 34.90
C ALA A 297 11.98 34.36 36.28
N THR A 298 10.92 34.73 37.00
CA THR A 298 10.54 34.13 38.28
C THR A 298 9.86 32.77 38.07
N ARG A 299 9.04 32.68 37.02
CA ARG A 299 8.29 31.46 36.66
C ARG A 299 8.94 30.66 35.54
N GLY A 300 9.94 31.23 34.87
CA GLY A 300 10.57 30.63 33.70
C GLY A 300 9.53 30.41 32.59
N ALA A 301 8.79 31.45 32.23
CA ALA A 301 7.64 31.37 31.34
C ALA A 301 7.59 32.50 30.30
N SER A 302 7.27 32.13 29.06
CA SER A 302 7.19 33.02 27.90
C SER A 302 5.75 33.48 27.66
N TYR A 303 5.58 34.76 27.33
CA TYR A 303 4.27 35.34 27.04
C TYR A 303 4.33 36.48 26.04
N ILE A 304 3.19 36.80 25.43
CA ILE A 304 2.94 38.02 24.68
C ILE A 304 1.87 38.80 25.44
N SER A 305 2.05 40.11 25.54
CA SER A 305 1.07 41.03 26.13
C SER A 305 0.66 42.07 25.08
N ILE A 306 -0.64 42.23 24.91
CA ILE A 306 -1.25 43.25 24.05
C ILE A 306 -2.07 44.16 24.97
N ASN A 307 -1.67 45.42 25.06
CA ASN A 307 -2.32 46.43 25.89
C ASN A 307 -2.48 47.71 25.06
N GLY A 308 -3.73 48.12 24.83
CA GLY A 308 -4.12 49.41 24.30
C GLY A 308 -5.10 50.08 25.25
N SER A 309 -4.77 51.26 25.76
CA SER A 309 -5.63 52.00 26.70
C SER A 309 -7.08 52.10 26.21
N GLY A 310 -8.03 51.64 27.03
CA GLY A 310 -9.45 51.64 26.71
C GLY A 310 -9.92 50.58 25.70
N SER A 311 -9.18 49.48 25.53
CA SER A 311 -9.44 48.47 24.50
C SER A 311 -9.95 47.14 25.06
N SER A 312 -11.11 46.69 24.56
CA SER A 312 -11.53 45.27 24.70
C SER A 312 -10.67 44.30 23.85
N GLY A 313 -9.70 44.83 23.11
CA GLY A 313 -8.71 44.09 22.33
C GLY A 313 -7.51 43.60 23.13
N ASP A 314 -7.44 43.85 24.44
CA ASP A 314 -6.28 43.48 25.27
C ASP A 314 -6.15 41.98 25.50
N ARG A 315 -4.93 41.47 25.41
CA ARG A 315 -4.63 40.02 25.44
C ARG A 315 -3.42 39.73 26.30
N PHE A 316 -3.48 38.62 27.03
CA PHE A 316 -2.30 37.93 27.52
C PHE A 316 -2.25 36.56 26.87
N ILE A 317 -1.10 36.20 26.34
CA ILE A 317 -0.93 34.96 25.58
C ILE A 317 0.30 34.26 26.14
N SER A 318 0.09 33.25 26.99
CA SER A 318 1.19 32.37 27.41
C SER A 318 1.41 31.30 26.35
N TYR A 319 2.66 30.95 26.09
CA TYR A 319 3.04 29.99 25.05
C TYR A 319 4.45 29.45 25.29
N THR A 320 4.75 28.27 24.78
CA THR A 320 6.10 27.70 24.86
C THR A 320 6.99 28.19 23.71
N ASP A 321 8.24 28.51 24.03
CA ASP A 321 9.29 28.80 23.05
C ASP A 321 10.61 28.11 23.42
N SER A 322 11.66 28.35 22.63
CA SER A 322 12.99 27.79 22.91
C SER A 322 13.57 28.21 24.26
N GLN A 323 13.26 29.41 24.76
CA GLN A 323 13.73 29.87 26.07
C GLN A 323 13.05 29.11 27.21
N GLN A 324 11.73 28.91 27.11
CA GLN A 324 10.97 28.11 28.08
C GLN A 324 11.35 26.62 28.04
N ILE A 325 11.58 26.06 26.86
CA ILE A 325 12.11 24.69 26.70
C ILE A 325 13.46 24.53 27.41
N ASN A 326 14.38 25.49 27.27
CA ASN A 326 15.65 25.45 27.96
C ASN A 326 15.49 25.52 29.50
N SER A 327 14.55 26.33 29.99
CA SER A 327 14.19 26.41 31.42
C SER A 327 13.69 25.05 31.94
N MET A 328 12.79 24.39 31.21
CA MET A 328 12.28 23.05 31.52
C MET A 328 13.37 21.97 31.50
N VAL A 329 14.30 22.04 30.55
CA VAL A 329 15.44 21.11 30.47
C VAL A 329 16.46 21.35 31.59
N GLN A 330 16.62 22.59 32.07
CA GLN A 330 17.41 22.89 33.26
C GLN A 330 16.75 22.34 34.53
N LEU A 331 15.42 22.46 34.66
CA LEU A 331 14.65 21.80 35.73
C LEU A 331 14.79 20.28 35.67
N MET A 332 14.65 19.67 34.48
CA MET A 332 14.87 18.23 34.26
C MET A 332 16.25 17.77 34.78
N ARG A 333 17.32 18.46 34.37
CA ARG A 333 18.70 18.14 34.77
C ARG A 333 18.94 18.34 36.27
N SER A 334 18.45 19.44 36.84
CA SER A 334 18.69 19.78 38.26
C SER A 334 17.86 18.95 39.24
N GLY A 335 16.65 18.54 38.87
CA GLY A 335 15.82 17.60 39.65
C GLY A 335 16.20 16.13 39.48
N GLY A 336 17.13 15.80 38.57
CA GLY A 336 17.49 14.42 38.26
C GLY A 336 16.37 13.63 37.56
N TYR A 337 15.49 14.33 36.85
CA TYR A 337 14.37 13.76 36.11
C TYR A 337 14.85 13.04 34.84
N GLY A 338 14.11 12.02 34.41
CA GLY A 338 14.57 11.09 33.38
C GLY A 338 14.45 11.59 31.94
N GLY A 339 13.51 12.49 31.66
CA GLY A 339 13.29 13.02 30.30
C GLY A 339 12.26 14.15 30.23
N ILE A 340 11.81 14.43 29.02
CA ILE A 340 10.70 15.35 28.73
C ILE A 340 9.62 14.65 27.91
N MET A 341 8.42 15.23 27.94
CA MET A 341 7.27 14.85 27.13
C MET A 341 6.79 16.06 26.32
N GLU A 342 6.29 15.83 25.11
CA GLU A 342 5.84 16.88 24.18
C GLU A 342 4.34 16.67 23.88
N TYR A 343 3.51 17.68 24.15
CA TYR A 343 2.04 17.62 23.92
C TYR A 343 1.55 18.81 23.07
N GLU A 344 1.21 18.64 21.80
CA GLU A 344 1.47 17.46 20.96
C GLU A 344 2.13 17.87 19.63
N VAL A 345 2.68 16.89 18.93
CA VAL A 345 3.56 17.08 17.75
C VAL A 345 2.87 17.85 16.62
N ASP A 346 1.55 17.74 16.49
CA ASP A 346 0.86 18.49 15.45
C ASP A 346 0.83 19.98 15.76
N TYR A 347 0.83 20.43 17.01
CA TYR A 347 0.71 21.86 17.33
C TYR A 347 1.95 22.68 16.94
N ASP A 348 3.13 22.08 16.81
CA ASP A 348 4.33 22.75 16.28
C ASP A 348 4.55 22.54 14.77
N PHE A 349 3.74 21.69 14.12
CA PHE A 349 3.91 21.37 12.70
C PHE A 349 3.62 22.56 11.79
N MET A 350 4.69 23.11 11.21
CA MET A 350 4.67 24.20 10.26
C MET A 350 4.66 23.63 8.83
N SER A 351 3.47 23.37 8.28
CA SER A 351 3.28 22.78 6.94
C SER A 351 3.95 23.56 5.80
N ASN A 352 4.23 24.85 6.00
CA ASN A 352 4.90 25.74 5.06
C ASN A 352 6.44 25.74 5.14
N GLN A 353 7.03 25.02 6.12
CA GLN A 353 8.47 24.90 6.32
C GLN A 353 8.99 23.51 5.91
N THR A 354 10.32 23.37 5.86
CA THR A 354 11.01 22.11 5.56
C THR A 354 12.15 21.85 6.55
N GLY A 355 12.56 20.58 6.67
CA GLY A 355 13.59 20.16 7.62
C GLY A 355 13.22 20.49 9.07
N ASP A 356 14.22 20.88 9.86
CA ASP A 356 14.06 21.23 11.28
C ASP A 356 13.08 22.39 11.54
N ALA A 357 12.92 23.31 10.58
CA ALA A 357 11.96 24.42 10.68
C ALA A 357 10.49 23.97 10.60
N ARG A 358 10.24 22.73 10.15
CA ARG A 358 8.90 22.11 10.11
C ARG A 358 8.37 21.76 11.51
N HIS A 359 9.28 21.57 12.48
CA HIS A 359 8.98 21.31 13.90
C HIS A 359 9.95 22.11 14.80
N PRO A 360 9.72 23.42 14.94
CA PRO A 360 10.64 24.31 15.65
C PRO A 360 10.71 24.00 17.15
N LEU A 361 9.63 23.54 17.79
CA LEU A 361 9.62 23.22 19.21
C LEU A 361 10.21 21.83 19.47
N ALA A 362 9.85 20.80 18.70
CA ALA A 362 10.47 19.47 18.83
C ALA A 362 11.98 19.53 18.54
N THR A 363 12.39 20.36 17.57
CA THR A 363 13.81 20.62 17.31
C THR A 363 14.50 21.31 18.50
N ALA A 364 13.88 22.34 19.08
CA ALA A 364 14.41 23.03 20.26
C ALA A 364 14.53 22.08 21.47
N ALA A 365 13.51 21.26 21.71
CA ALA A 365 13.44 20.27 22.76
C ALA A 365 14.56 19.23 22.63
N TRP A 366 14.67 18.57 21.46
CA TRP A 366 15.76 17.63 21.17
C TRP A 366 17.15 18.26 21.34
N ALA A 367 17.35 19.47 20.82
CA ALA A 367 18.63 20.17 20.91
C ALA A 367 19.01 20.51 22.35
N ALA A 368 18.06 20.99 23.16
CA ALA A 368 18.28 21.28 24.58
C ALA A 368 18.58 20.02 25.40
N VAL A 369 17.89 18.90 25.11
CA VAL A 369 18.05 17.62 25.82
C VAL A 369 19.39 16.95 25.47
N PHE A 370 19.72 16.78 24.19
CA PHE A 370 20.85 15.97 23.74
C PHE A 370 22.09 16.75 23.28
N GLY A 371 21.98 18.05 23.02
CA GLY A 371 23.13 18.93 22.71
C GLY A 371 23.60 18.89 21.26
N SER A 372 22.75 19.31 20.32
CA SER A 372 23.12 19.54 18.91
C SER A 372 23.36 21.03 18.61
N THR A 373 24.33 21.34 17.75
CA THR A 373 24.83 22.72 17.50
C THR A 373 23.93 23.63 16.66
N SER A 374 22.77 23.16 16.22
CA SER A 374 21.78 23.98 15.52
C SER A 374 20.84 24.64 16.52
N THR A 375 21.21 25.83 17.00
CA THR A 375 20.26 26.72 17.69
C THR A 375 19.13 27.04 16.72
N PRO A 376 17.86 26.73 17.02
CA PRO A 376 16.75 27.17 16.18
C PRO A 376 16.75 28.69 16.15
N SER A 377 16.81 29.29 14.96
CA SER A 377 16.56 30.71 14.81
C SER A 377 15.14 31.00 15.31
N THR A 378 14.98 32.01 16.18
CA THR A 378 13.66 32.53 16.56
C THR A 378 12.81 32.67 15.31
N PRO A 379 11.59 32.09 15.24
CA PRO A 379 10.75 32.22 14.07
C PRO A 379 10.50 33.69 13.81
N SER A 380 11.11 34.22 12.75
CA SER A 380 10.80 35.57 12.29
C SER A 380 9.31 35.63 12.01
N THR A 381 8.66 36.73 12.44
CA THR A 381 7.33 37.10 11.96
C THR A 381 7.26 36.77 10.47
N PRO A 382 6.24 36.03 9.99
CA PRO A 382 6.20 35.64 8.60
C PRO A 382 6.26 36.92 7.76
N THR A 383 7.42 37.15 7.13
CA THR A 383 7.42 37.83 5.84
C THR A 383 6.34 37.14 5.06
N VAL A 384 5.38 37.90 4.52
CA VAL A 384 4.38 37.35 3.59
C VAL A 384 5.18 36.92 2.36
N SER A 385 5.76 35.72 2.46
CA SER A 385 6.43 35.02 1.39
C SER A 385 5.35 34.72 0.39
N ALA A 386 5.66 34.91 -0.88
CA ALA A 386 4.73 34.47 -1.90
C ALA A 386 4.36 32.98 -1.67
N PRO A 387 3.09 32.59 -1.90
CA PRO A 387 2.65 31.23 -1.67
C PRO A 387 3.55 30.21 -2.37
N VAL A 388 4.09 29.27 -1.62
CA VAL A 388 4.88 28.17 -2.18
C VAL A 388 3.91 27.18 -2.81
N VAL A 389 3.82 27.25 -4.13
CA VAL A 389 3.03 26.31 -4.94
C VAL A 389 3.70 24.94 -4.92
N SER A 390 2.90 23.89 -4.77
CA SER A 390 3.32 22.50 -4.62
C SER A 390 2.24 21.53 -5.13
N SER A 391 2.51 20.22 -5.06
CA SER A 391 1.53 19.15 -5.35
C SER A 391 0.81 19.29 -6.69
N GLY A 392 1.52 19.80 -7.70
CA GLY A 392 1.00 20.02 -9.05
C GLY A 392 0.55 18.74 -9.74
N SER A 393 -0.70 18.73 -10.18
CA SER A 393 -1.32 17.65 -10.94
C SER A 393 -2.18 18.24 -12.08
N PRO A 394 -2.35 17.57 -13.23
CA PRO A 394 -1.73 16.31 -13.62
C PRO A 394 -0.21 16.41 -13.81
N SER A 395 0.48 15.29 -13.61
CA SER A 395 1.88 15.12 -13.98
C SER A 395 2.04 13.82 -14.80
N GLY A 396 3.14 13.71 -15.56
CA GLY A 396 3.38 12.54 -16.41
C GLY A 396 2.50 12.51 -17.67
N THR A 397 2.00 11.32 -18.03
CA THR A 397 1.20 11.12 -19.25
C THR A 397 -0.19 10.63 -18.90
N LEU A 398 -1.21 11.39 -19.29
CA LEU A 398 -2.63 11.06 -19.16
C LEU A 398 -3.11 10.18 -20.33
N PRO A 399 -4.20 9.42 -20.17
CA PRO A 399 -4.81 8.65 -21.24
C PRO A 399 -5.07 9.46 -22.51
N ALA A 400 -4.97 8.82 -23.67
CA ALA A 400 -5.19 9.52 -24.94
C ALA A 400 -6.66 9.90 -25.19
N THR A 401 -7.59 9.35 -24.42
CA THR A 401 -9.02 9.71 -24.42
C THR A 401 -9.32 10.93 -23.54
N THR A 402 -8.34 11.48 -22.82
CA THR A 402 -8.49 12.64 -21.95
C THR A 402 -8.74 13.92 -22.76
N THR A 403 -10.02 14.29 -22.89
CA THR A 403 -10.48 15.55 -23.49
C THR A 403 -10.60 16.70 -22.48
N GLN A 404 -10.65 16.36 -21.19
CA GLN A 404 -10.69 17.28 -20.06
C GLN A 404 -9.86 16.72 -18.90
N ALA A 405 -9.21 17.58 -18.12
CA ALA A 405 -8.49 17.20 -16.91
C ALA A 405 -8.60 18.30 -15.85
N THR A 406 -8.68 17.93 -14.57
CA THR A 406 -8.62 18.91 -13.49
C THR A 406 -7.17 19.22 -13.17
N MET A 407 -6.74 20.45 -13.45
CA MET A 407 -5.45 20.94 -12.96
C MET A 407 -5.60 21.34 -11.50
N THR A 408 -4.76 20.78 -10.64
CA THR A 408 -4.70 21.10 -9.22
C THR A 408 -3.30 21.51 -8.80
N VAL A 409 -3.21 22.47 -7.88
CA VAL A 409 -2.01 22.76 -7.11
C VAL A 409 -2.41 22.92 -5.65
N ALA A 410 -1.47 22.69 -4.74
CA ALA A 410 -1.58 23.12 -3.36
C ALA A 410 -0.69 24.35 -3.16
N THR A 411 -1.07 25.22 -2.23
CA THR A 411 -0.19 26.23 -1.66
C THR A 411 -0.03 25.99 -0.17
N ASN A 412 1.10 26.44 0.36
CA ASN A 412 1.46 26.35 1.76
C ASN A 412 0.64 27.28 2.68
N GLU A 413 -0.19 28.16 2.12
CA GLU A 413 -1.06 29.12 2.81
C GLU A 413 -2.30 29.42 1.94
N ASN A 414 -3.35 30.06 2.48
CA ASN A 414 -4.51 30.43 1.66
C ASN A 414 -4.13 31.45 0.58
N ALA A 415 -4.37 31.12 -0.70
CA ALA A 415 -3.92 31.93 -1.84
C ALA A 415 -4.95 32.06 -2.98
N THR A 416 -4.75 33.06 -3.85
CA THR A 416 -5.41 33.13 -5.17
C THR A 416 -4.44 32.69 -6.25
N CYS A 417 -4.74 31.61 -6.96
CA CYS A 417 -3.89 31.06 -8.01
C CYS A 417 -4.39 31.40 -9.42
N LYS A 418 -3.44 31.66 -10.30
CA LYS A 418 -3.61 31.92 -11.74
C LYS A 418 -2.64 31.08 -12.55
N TYR A 419 -2.87 31.00 -13.84
CA TYR A 419 -2.00 30.29 -14.76
C TYR A 419 -1.89 30.97 -16.13
N ALA A 420 -0.78 30.70 -16.81
CA ALA A 420 -0.52 31.07 -18.20
C ALA A 420 0.13 29.90 -18.95
N THR A 421 0.13 29.95 -20.28
CA THR A 421 0.83 28.99 -21.16
C THR A 421 2.22 29.48 -21.59
N THR A 422 2.62 30.68 -21.18
CA THR A 422 3.91 31.30 -21.48
C THR A 422 4.70 31.51 -20.19
N ALA A 423 5.94 31.01 -20.16
CA ALA A 423 6.86 31.18 -19.02
C ALA A 423 7.16 32.68 -18.76
N GLY A 424 7.43 33.02 -17.50
CA GLY A 424 7.75 34.38 -17.06
C GLY A 424 6.56 35.34 -17.01
N THR A 425 5.32 34.88 -17.26
CA THR A 425 4.14 35.75 -17.21
C THR A 425 3.88 36.20 -15.78
N ALA A 426 4.00 37.50 -15.51
CA ALA A 426 3.73 38.07 -14.18
C ALA A 426 2.28 37.80 -13.72
N TYR A 427 2.07 37.54 -12.43
CA TYR A 427 0.78 37.17 -11.85
C TYR A 427 -0.36 38.17 -12.15
N SER A 428 -0.06 39.47 -12.21
CA SER A 428 -1.03 40.51 -12.59
C SER A 428 -1.50 40.39 -14.05
N SER A 429 -0.66 39.83 -14.92
CA SER A 429 -0.86 39.67 -16.37
C SER A 429 -1.27 38.25 -16.79
N MET A 430 -1.38 37.30 -15.86
CA MET A 430 -1.86 35.96 -16.17
C MET A 430 -3.34 35.98 -16.60
N PRO A 431 -3.67 35.37 -17.76
CA PRO A 431 -5.00 35.52 -18.38
C PRO A 431 -6.08 34.63 -17.76
N SER A 432 -5.73 33.67 -16.89
CA SER A 432 -6.66 32.67 -16.36
C SER A 432 -6.48 32.47 -14.86
N THR A 433 -7.59 32.48 -14.13
CA THR A 433 -7.65 32.21 -12.68
C THR A 433 -8.15 30.79 -12.44
N PHE A 434 -7.72 30.14 -11.37
CA PHE A 434 -8.27 28.83 -10.97
C PHE A 434 -9.76 28.95 -10.60
N SER A 435 -10.56 27.94 -10.94
CA SER A 435 -12.01 27.90 -10.68
C SER A 435 -12.34 27.77 -9.19
N THR A 436 -11.55 26.97 -8.49
CA THR A 436 -11.52 26.84 -7.03
C THR A 436 -10.19 27.40 -6.56
N THR A 437 -10.23 28.48 -5.78
CA THR A 437 -9.06 29.13 -5.20
C THR A 437 -9.49 30.01 -4.02
N GLY A 438 -8.55 30.47 -3.20
CA GLY A 438 -8.81 31.25 -1.97
C GLY A 438 -8.52 30.44 -0.69
N GLY A 439 -8.46 29.11 -0.80
CA GLY A 439 -7.92 28.20 0.22
C GLY A 439 -6.47 27.79 -0.08
N THR A 440 -6.00 26.71 0.54
CA THR A 440 -4.70 26.05 0.25
C THR A 440 -4.76 25.05 -0.90
N ALA A 441 -5.95 24.55 -1.27
CA ALA A 441 -6.16 23.65 -2.40
C ALA A 441 -6.82 24.39 -3.55
N HIS A 442 -6.23 24.30 -4.74
CA HIS A 442 -6.70 24.99 -5.94
C HIS A 442 -7.01 23.97 -7.03
N SER A 443 -8.14 24.15 -7.71
CA SER A 443 -8.52 23.29 -8.84
C SER A 443 -9.17 24.07 -9.97
N THR A 444 -8.91 23.69 -11.22
CA THR A 444 -9.61 24.21 -12.38
C THR A 444 -9.77 23.14 -13.45
N ALA A 445 -10.93 23.10 -14.10
CA ALA A 445 -11.18 22.16 -15.19
C ALA A 445 -10.56 22.71 -16.49
N LEU A 446 -9.59 21.98 -17.04
CA LEU A 446 -9.07 22.19 -18.38
C LEU A 446 -9.91 21.42 -19.38
N SER A 447 -10.27 22.05 -20.50
CA SER A 447 -11.06 21.45 -21.58
C SER A 447 -10.44 21.71 -22.95
N GLY A 448 -10.90 20.97 -23.96
CA GLY A 448 -10.30 21.03 -25.30
C GLY A 448 -8.92 20.36 -25.37
N LEU A 449 -8.62 19.44 -24.46
CA LEU A 449 -7.42 18.63 -24.55
C LEU A 449 -7.53 17.68 -25.76
N THR A 450 -6.44 17.57 -26.50
CA THR A 450 -6.32 16.73 -27.71
C THR A 450 -5.18 15.76 -27.48
N SER A 451 -5.34 14.52 -27.93
CA SER A 451 -4.34 13.47 -27.78
C SER A 451 -2.99 13.81 -28.46
N GLY A 452 -1.90 13.26 -27.92
CA GLY A 452 -0.55 13.42 -28.47
C GLY A 452 0.07 14.79 -28.28
N ARG A 453 -0.37 15.57 -27.29
CA ARG A 453 0.16 16.90 -27.00
C ARG A 453 0.69 16.99 -25.58
N THR A 454 1.84 17.66 -25.46
CA THR A 454 2.31 18.13 -24.15
C THR A 454 1.65 19.46 -23.83
N TYR A 455 1.04 19.52 -22.66
CA TYR A 455 0.46 20.72 -22.09
C TYR A 455 1.36 21.18 -20.95
N THR A 456 1.75 22.46 -20.99
CA THR A 456 2.56 23.08 -19.96
C THR A 456 1.88 24.36 -19.51
N TYR A 457 1.59 24.43 -18.23
CA TYR A 457 1.02 25.59 -17.56
C TYR A 457 2.01 26.09 -16.53
N TYR A 458 2.18 27.40 -16.51
CA TYR A 458 2.99 28.14 -15.54
C TYR A 458 1.99 28.74 -14.55
N ILE A 459 2.02 28.27 -13.32
CA ILE A 459 1.13 28.67 -12.24
C ILE A 459 1.86 29.72 -11.41
N ARG A 460 1.13 30.76 -11.02
CA ARG A 460 1.52 31.67 -9.95
C ARG A 460 0.35 31.95 -9.03
N CYS A 461 0.62 32.09 -7.75
CA CYS A 461 -0.33 32.34 -6.70
C CYS A 461 0.05 33.59 -5.91
N ALA A 462 -0.95 34.23 -5.33
CA ALA A 462 -0.75 35.38 -4.46
C ALA A 462 -1.59 35.27 -3.19
N SER A 463 -0.98 35.55 -2.04
CA SER A 463 -1.69 35.79 -0.78
C SER A 463 -1.39 37.19 -0.28
N SER A 464 -2.39 37.82 0.34
CA SER A 464 -2.27 39.15 0.98
C SER A 464 -1.55 40.23 0.13
N GLY A 465 -1.69 40.16 -1.20
CA GLY A 465 -1.07 41.09 -2.17
C GLY A 465 0.34 40.73 -2.64
N VAL A 466 1.00 39.71 -2.07
CA VAL A 466 2.31 39.21 -2.52
C VAL A 466 2.11 38.01 -3.43
N ALA A 467 2.59 38.12 -4.67
CA ALA A 467 2.57 37.05 -5.67
C ALA A 467 3.96 36.43 -5.83
N ASP A 468 4.02 35.16 -6.23
CA ASP A 468 5.31 34.54 -6.52
C ASP A 468 5.95 35.09 -7.81
N THR A 469 7.28 34.99 -7.84
CA THR A 469 8.12 35.52 -8.91
C THR A 469 8.63 34.42 -9.85
N THR A 470 8.51 33.16 -9.44
CA THR A 470 9.05 31.95 -10.07
C THR A 470 7.92 31.03 -10.49
N ASP A 471 7.81 30.73 -11.78
CA ASP A 471 6.73 29.87 -12.27
C ASP A 471 6.76 28.48 -11.64
N TYR A 472 5.66 28.06 -11.03
CA TYR A 472 5.45 26.65 -10.73
C TYR A 472 4.91 25.95 -11.98
N GLN A 473 5.66 24.99 -12.52
CA GLN A 473 5.30 24.33 -13.78
C GLN A 473 4.44 23.08 -13.52
N VAL A 474 3.19 23.09 -13.98
CA VAL A 474 2.40 21.87 -14.17
C VAL A 474 2.55 21.46 -15.64
N SER A 475 3.20 20.33 -15.88
CA SER A 475 3.43 19.79 -17.22
C SER A 475 3.00 18.34 -17.29
N PHE A 476 2.11 18.05 -18.23
CA PHE A 476 1.65 16.71 -18.53
C PHE A 476 1.46 16.53 -20.03
N ALA A 477 1.60 15.30 -20.52
CA ALA A 477 1.19 14.96 -21.87
C ALA A 477 -0.20 14.31 -21.83
N THR A 478 -1.05 14.59 -22.81
CA THR A 478 -2.00 13.57 -23.26
C THR A 478 -1.19 12.57 -24.06
N ALA A 479 -1.34 11.27 -23.77
CA ALA A 479 -0.75 10.24 -24.61
C ALA A 479 -1.14 10.48 -26.07
N ALA A 480 -0.23 10.17 -27.00
CA ALA A 480 -0.60 10.03 -28.41
C ALA A 480 -1.85 9.15 -28.50
N PRO A 481 -2.82 9.47 -29.39
CA PRO A 481 -3.90 8.53 -29.66
C PRO A 481 -3.19 7.22 -30.01
N PRO A 482 -3.42 6.14 -29.24
CA PRO A 482 -2.68 4.92 -29.47
C PRO A 482 -2.84 4.56 -30.94
N THR A 483 -1.70 4.33 -31.61
CA THR A 483 -1.67 3.76 -32.96
C THR A 483 -2.03 2.28 -32.87
N ILE A 484 -3.18 1.99 -32.23
CA ILE A 484 -3.45 0.78 -31.41
C ILE A 484 -2.45 0.69 -30.22
N SER A 485 -2.78 0.51 -28.94
CA SER A 485 -3.92 -0.06 -28.17
C SER A 485 -3.59 -1.47 -27.70
N SER A 486 -2.81 -1.53 -26.61
CA SER A 486 -1.87 -2.61 -26.25
C SER A 486 -0.82 -2.86 -27.34
N GLY A 487 0.39 -3.22 -26.91
CA GLY A 487 1.30 -3.93 -27.79
C GLY A 487 0.98 -5.41 -27.68
N VAL A 488 0.21 -5.95 -28.63
CA VAL A 488 0.32 -7.38 -28.96
C VAL A 488 1.42 -7.47 -30.01
N THR A 489 2.61 -7.95 -29.64
CA THR A 489 3.69 -8.20 -30.59
C THR A 489 3.71 -9.69 -30.89
N LEU A 490 3.29 -10.07 -32.10
CA LEU A 490 3.34 -11.46 -32.53
C LEU A 490 4.69 -11.79 -33.17
N THR A 491 5.40 -12.77 -32.63
CA THR A 491 6.71 -13.22 -33.14
C THR A 491 6.69 -14.71 -33.50
N PRO A 492 6.96 -15.11 -34.76
CA PRO A 492 7.23 -14.25 -35.92
C PRO A 492 5.94 -13.64 -36.51
N SER A 493 6.00 -12.36 -36.91
CA SER A 493 4.91 -11.66 -37.64
C SER A 493 4.90 -11.96 -39.15
N SER A 494 5.97 -12.58 -39.67
CA SER A 494 6.05 -13.06 -41.05
C SER A 494 6.95 -14.27 -41.16
N GLY A 495 6.72 -15.09 -42.17
CA GLY A 495 7.48 -16.33 -42.41
C GLY A 495 6.75 -17.28 -43.34
N SER A 496 7.28 -18.50 -43.47
CA SER A 496 6.66 -19.54 -44.27
C SER A 496 6.97 -20.94 -43.75
N GLY A 497 5.96 -21.79 -43.69
CA GLY A 497 6.11 -23.18 -43.28
C GLY A 497 4.77 -23.84 -42.97
N TYR A 498 4.82 -25.10 -42.54
CA TYR A 498 3.65 -25.92 -42.21
C TYR A 498 3.46 -26.13 -40.69
N SER A 499 4.46 -25.75 -39.91
CA SER A 499 4.47 -25.81 -38.45
C SER A 499 5.31 -24.64 -37.95
N GLN A 500 4.83 -23.95 -36.91
CA GLN A 500 5.48 -22.77 -36.35
C GLN A 500 4.95 -22.48 -34.94
N ASN A 501 5.86 -22.12 -34.04
CA ASN A 501 5.48 -21.57 -32.74
C ASN A 501 5.35 -20.04 -32.87
N PHE A 502 4.17 -19.50 -32.57
CA PHE A 502 3.90 -18.07 -32.58
C PHE A 502 3.81 -17.56 -31.14
N THR A 503 4.60 -16.55 -30.81
CA THR A 503 4.60 -15.93 -29.49
C THR A 503 3.84 -14.62 -29.54
N ALA A 504 2.64 -14.57 -28.97
CA ALA A 504 1.91 -13.34 -28.71
C ALA A 504 2.44 -12.74 -27.40
N GLN A 505 3.20 -11.65 -27.51
CA GLN A 505 3.64 -10.85 -26.38
C GLN A 505 2.63 -9.73 -26.14
N VAL A 506 1.92 -9.77 -25.03
CA VAL A 506 0.88 -8.81 -24.64
C VAL A 506 1.38 -7.97 -23.48
N ILE A 507 1.24 -6.64 -23.58
CA ILE A 507 1.53 -5.70 -22.48
C ILE A 507 0.22 -5.04 -22.05
N ASP A 508 -0.11 -5.18 -20.77
CA ASP A 508 -1.32 -4.63 -20.15
C ASP A 508 -0.95 -3.65 -19.02
N ALA A 509 -1.55 -2.47 -19.02
CA ALA A 509 -1.29 -1.42 -18.02
C ALA A 509 -1.86 -1.75 -16.63
N ASN A 510 -2.90 -2.58 -16.56
CA ASN A 510 -3.52 -3.11 -15.35
C ASN A 510 -2.80 -4.36 -14.81
N GLY A 511 -1.78 -4.86 -15.55
CA GLY A 511 -0.99 -6.04 -15.20
C GLY A 511 -1.36 -7.28 -16.00
N ALA A 512 -0.40 -8.19 -16.19
CA ALA A 512 -0.62 -9.43 -16.93
C ALA A 512 -1.69 -10.37 -16.32
N SER A 513 -2.01 -10.18 -15.03
CA SER A 513 -3.09 -10.86 -14.32
C SER A 513 -4.48 -10.30 -14.60
N ALA A 514 -4.60 -9.11 -15.19
CA ALA A 514 -5.88 -8.54 -15.62
C ALA A 514 -6.39 -9.14 -16.93
N LEU A 515 -5.50 -9.77 -17.72
CA LEU A 515 -5.85 -10.38 -19.00
C LEU A 515 -6.78 -11.58 -18.82
N THR A 516 -7.90 -11.58 -19.54
CA THR A 516 -8.92 -12.63 -19.52
C THR A 516 -8.83 -13.54 -20.73
N GLN A 517 -8.38 -13.02 -21.88
CA GLN A 517 -8.32 -13.75 -23.15
C GLN A 517 -7.13 -13.28 -24.00
N VAL A 518 -6.42 -14.21 -24.64
CA VAL A 518 -5.42 -13.93 -25.68
C VAL A 518 -5.61 -14.90 -26.85
N ASP A 519 -6.02 -14.39 -27.99
CA ASP A 519 -6.30 -15.15 -29.21
C ASP A 519 -5.20 -15.01 -30.25
N LEU A 520 -4.96 -16.10 -30.97
CA LEU A 520 -4.23 -16.13 -32.23
C LEU A 520 -5.12 -16.76 -33.31
N ILE A 521 -5.51 -15.95 -34.29
CA ILE A 521 -6.20 -16.36 -35.50
C ILE A 521 -5.20 -16.33 -36.65
N ILE A 522 -5.03 -17.45 -37.33
CA ILE A 522 -4.24 -17.56 -38.55
C ILE A 522 -5.25 -17.77 -39.67
N GLY A 523 -5.57 -16.71 -40.40
CA GLY A 523 -6.66 -16.68 -41.37
C GLY A 523 -7.69 -15.57 -41.15
N SER A 524 -8.77 -15.62 -41.92
CA SER A 524 -9.88 -14.66 -41.81
C SER A 524 -10.68 -14.84 -40.52
N VAL A 525 -11.03 -13.72 -39.89
CA VAL A 525 -11.88 -13.69 -38.69
C VAL A 525 -13.33 -14.06 -39.04
N GLY A 526 -13.97 -14.84 -38.17
CA GLY A 526 -15.41 -15.11 -38.23
C GLY A 526 -15.85 -16.14 -39.26
N THR A 527 -14.93 -16.72 -40.05
CA THR A 527 -15.26 -17.86 -40.92
C THR A 527 -15.35 -19.14 -40.09
N THR A 528 -16.31 -20.01 -40.45
CA THR A 528 -16.17 -21.46 -40.16
C THR A 528 -14.83 -21.94 -40.73
N ASN A 529 -14.28 -23.02 -40.17
CA ASN A 529 -13.03 -23.62 -40.66
C ASN A 529 -11.84 -22.63 -40.64
N SER A 530 -11.54 -22.04 -39.48
CA SER A 530 -10.42 -21.10 -39.26
C SER A 530 -9.45 -21.62 -38.18
N CYS A 531 -8.17 -21.22 -38.27
CA CYS A 531 -7.17 -21.55 -37.26
C CYS A 531 -7.19 -20.54 -36.11
N TRP A 532 -8.20 -20.65 -35.26
CA TRP A 532 -8.45 -19.76 -34.14
C TRP A 532 -8.12 -20.46 -32.82
N ALA A 533 -6.98 -20.09 -32.24
CA ALA A 533 -6.53 -20.50 -30.92
C ALA A 533 -6.82 -19.40 -29.89
N GLU A 534 -7.09 -19.79 -28.65
CA GLU A 534 -7.30 -18.90 -27.49
C GLU A 534 -6.49 -19.41 -26.31
N TYR A 535 -5.97 -18.52 -25.47
CA TYR A 535 -5.44 -18.81 -24.15
C TYR A 535 -6.21 -18.00 -23.09
N ALA A 536 -6.75 -18.69 -22.09
CA ALA A 536 -7.43 -18.09 -20.94
C ALA A 536 -6.48 -18.09 -19.72
N PRO A 537 -5.92 -16.94 -19.30
CA PRO A 537 -4.89 -16.90 -18.26
C PRO A 537 -5.38 -17.41 -16.88
N ALA A 538 -6.64 -17.12 -16.54
CA ALA A 538 -7.22 -17.45 -15.23
C ALA A 538 -7.30 -18.97 -14.95
N THR A 539 -7.54 -19.79 -15.98
CA THR A 539 -7.64 -21.26 -15.88
C THR A 539 -6.40 -21.98 -16.39
N ARG A 540 -5.47 -21.26 -17.04
CA ARG A 540 -4.32 -21.79 -17.78
C ARG A 540 -4.75 -22.81 -18.85
N THR A 541 -5.93 -22.62 -19.42
CA THR A 541 -6.49 -23.45 -20.50
C THR A 541 -6.18 -22.82 -21.83
N ILE A 542 -5.81 -23.66 -22.81
CA ILE A 542 -5.66 -23.27 -24.21
C ILE A 542 -6.79 -23.93 -25.01
N TYR A 543 -7.31 -23.23 -26.01
CA TYR A 543 -8.45 -23.67 -26.82
C TYR A 543 -8.12 -23.58 -28.30
N LEU A 544 -8.83 -24.37 -29.11
CA LEU A 544 -8.88 -24.28 -30.57
C LEU A 544 -10.34 -24.40 -31.00
N ARG A 545 -10.77 -23.62 -32.00
CA ARG A 545 -12.10 -23.80 -32.60
C ARG A 545 -12.19 -25.09 -33.42
N ASP A 546 -13.27 -25.84 -33.24
CA ASP A 546 -13.64 -26.96 -34.10
C ASP A 546 -14.21 -26.48 -35.45
N ASN A 547 -14.53 -27.42 -36.34
CA ASN A 547 -15.10 -27.12 -37.66
C ASN A 547 -16.50 -26.46 -37.61
N ASN A 548 -17.16 -26.48 -36.44
CA ASN A 548 -18.50 -25.96 -36.19
C ASN A 548 -18.49 -24.66 -35.35
N ASN A 549 -17.32 -24.05 -35.12
CA ASN A 549 -17.09 -22.89 -34.25
C ASN A 549 -17.29 -23.12 -32.73
N ASN A 550 -17.27 -24.37 -32.25
CA ASN A 550 -17.20 -24.66 -30.81
C ASN A 550 -15.75 -24.61 -30.32
N TRP A 551 -15.54 -24.23 -29.06
CA TRP A 551 -14.21 -24.25 -28.44
C TRP A 551 -13.87 -25.63 -27.86
N MET A 552 -12.73 -26.21 -28.29
CA MET A 552 -12.18 -27.42 -27.70
C MET A 552 -11.08 -27.04 -26.69
N PRO A 553 -11.20 -27.38 -25.38
CA PRO A 553 -10.21 -27.04 -24.37
C PRO A 553 -9.09 -28.09 -24.23
N ALA A 554 -7.90 -27.63 -23.85
CA ALA A 554 -6.82 -28.44 -23.29
C ALA A 554 -6.09 -27.68 -22.15
N ALA A 555 -5.63 -28.39 -21.12
CA ALA A 555 -4.75 -27.79 -20.13
C ALA A 555 -3.39 -27.46 -20.76
N LEU A 556 -2.87 -26.25 -20.57
CA LEU A 556 -1.57 -25.85 -21.11
C LEU A 556 -0.44 -26.71 -20.51
N GLY A 557 0.43 -27.26 -21.35
CA GLY A 557 1.47 -28.22 -20.96
C GLY A 557 1.04 -29.69 -20.94
N SER A 558 -0.23 -30.01 -21.21
CA SER A 558 -0.70 -31.41 -21.31
C SER A 558 -0.28 -32.08 -22.63
N SER A 559 -0.31 -33.41 -22.69
CA SER A 559 -0.03 -34.18 -23.92
C SER A 559 -1.12 -34.08 -25.00
N THR A 560 -2.15 -33.26 -24.79
CA THR A 560 -3.29 -33.12 -25.71
C THR A 560 -2.93 -32.29 -26.93
N VAL A 561 -3.36 -32.76 -28.11
CA VAL A 561 -3.30 -32.01 -29.37
C VAL A 561 -4.73 -31.71 -29.81
N LEU A 562 -5.07 -30.43 -29.85
CA LEU A 562 -6.35 -29.95 -30.38
C LEU A 562 -6.24 -29.85 -31.90
N GLN A 563 -7.30 -30.19 -32.64
CA GLN A 563 -7.25 -30.19 -34.11
C GLN A 563 -8.61 -29.94 -34.77
N ASN A 564 -8.60 -29.21 -35.87
CA ASN A 564 -9.73 -29.06 -36.79
C ASN A 564 -9.29 -29.44 -38.22
N SER A 565 -10.09 -29.15 -39.25
CA SER A 565 -9.75 -29.51 -40.64
C SER A 565 -8.69 -28.60 -41.30
N GLN A 566 -8.24 -27.55 -40.62
CA GLN A 566 -7.24 -26.58 -41.10
C GLN A 566 -5.90 -26.71 -40.38
N CYS A 567 -5.91 -27.02 -39.09
CA CYS A 567 -4.71 -27.02 -38.26
C CYS A 567 -4.89 -27.78 -36.94
N SER A 568 -3.77 -27.88 -36.22
CA SER A 568 -3.65 -28.41 -34.88
C SER A 568 -2.84 -27.49 -33.99
N LEU A 569 -3.13 -27.54 -32.70
CA LEU A 569 -2.48 -26.80 -31.62
C LEU A 569 -2.01 -27.81 -30.57
N ASN A 570 -0.70 -27.89 -30.36
CA ASN A 570 -0.09 -28.82 -29.42
C ASN A 570 0.01 -28.17 -28.04
N ALA A 571 -0.80 -28.62 -27.07
CA ALA A 571 -0.85 -28.00 -25.75
C ALA A 571 0.45 -28.20 -24.95
N GLY A 572 1.16 -29.31 -25.16
CA GLY A 572 2.41 -29.66 -24.47
C GLY A 572 3.65 -28.95 -25.00
N SER A 573 3.60 -28.49 -26.25
CA SER A 573 4.63 -27.65 -26.87
C SER A 573 4.30 -26.15 -26.81
N SER A 574 3.10 -25.80 -26.36
CA SER A 574 2.67 -24.42 -26.10
C SER A 574 3.02 -24.01 -24.67
N SER A 575 3.23 -22.72 -24.41
CA SER A 575 3.62 -22.22 -23.08
C SER A 575 3.14 -20.80 -22.83
N ALA A 576 3.11 -20.37 -21.57
CA ALA A 576 2.73 -19.01 -21.17
C ALA A 576 3.54 -18.57 -19.95
N ALA A 577 4.15 -17.39 -20.03
CA ALA A 577 5.03 -16.84 -18.98
C ALA A 577 4.88 -15.32 -18.85
N THR A 578 4.92 -14.81 -17.62
CA THR A 578 4.88 -13.37 -17.32
C THR A 578 6.28 -12.77 -17.25
N SER A 579 6.40 -11.48 -17.58
CA SER A 579 7.64 -10.71 -17.60
C SER A 579 7.38 -9.22 -17.29
N GLY A 580 8.39 -8.36 -17.45
CA GLY A 580 8.21 -6.89 -17.36
C GLY A 580 7.72 -6.40 -15.99
N ALA A 581 8.24 -6.95 -14.89
CA ALA A 581 7.76 -6.69 -13.52
C ALA A 581 6.27 -7.01 -13.28
N GLY A 582 5.66 -7.86 -14.11
CA GLY A 582 4.28 -8.34 -13.95
C GLY A 582 3.26 -7.70 -14.90
N THR A 583 3.66 -6.76 -15.77
CA THR A 583 2.77 -6.09 -16.74
C THR A 583 2.68 -6.78 -18.09
N GLN A 584 3.50 -7.80 -18.34
CA GLN A 584 3.65 -8.44 -19.65
C GLN A 584 3.38 -9.94 -19.58
N LEU A 585 2.62 -10.46 -20.53
CA LEU A 585 2.34 -11.87 -20.73
C LEU A 585 2.86 -12.32 -22.11
N ASN A 586 3.63 -13.39 -22.16
CA ASN A 586 4.07 -14.00 -23.41
C ASN A 586 3.37 -15.36 -23.54
N VAL A 587 2.57 -15.54 -24.59
CA VAL A 587 1.85 -16.78 -24.89
C VAL A 587 2.39 -17.38 -26.17
N ASN A 588 2.92 -18.60 -26.11
CA ASN A 588 3.50 -19.33 -27.23
C ASN A 588 2.52 -20.41 -27.70
N PHE A 589 1.97 -20.24 -28.90
CA PHE A 589 1.06 -21.17 -29.57
C PHE A 589 1.84 -22.06 -30.54
N ALA A 590 1.94 -23.36 -30.26
CA ALA A 590 2.60 -24.34 -31.12
C ALA A 590 1.63 -24.86 -32.20
N MET A 591 1.59 -24.19 -33.34
CA MET A 591 0.62 -24.41 -34.43
C MET A 591 1.20 -25.28 -35.54
N SER A 592 0.38 -26.16 -36.13
CA SER A 592 0.70 -26.90 -37.36
C SER A 592 -0.51 -27.00 -38.29
N PHE A 593 -0.31 -26.87 -39.60
CA PHE A 593 -1.36 -26.69 -40.60
C PHE A 593 -1.58 -27.93 -41.47
N THR A 594 -2.78 -28.08 -42.04
CA THR A 594 -3.12 -29.16 -42.97
C THR A 594 -2.76 -28.81 -44.40
N SER A 595 -2.64 -29.83 -45.27
CA SER A 595 -2.39 -29.64 -46.72
C SER A 595 -3.52 -28.91 -47.46
N SER A 596 -4.69 -28.76 -46.84
CA SER A 596 -5.82 -27.98 -47.35
C SER A 596 -5.79 -26.51 -46.92
N TYR A 597 -4.90 -26.11 -46.00
CA TYR A 597 -4.85 -24.76 -45.44
C TYR A 597 -3.56 -24.02 -45.82
N VAL A 598 -3.40 -23.75 -47.12
CA VAL A 598 -2.14 -23.25 -47.69
C VAL A 598 -2.28 -21.84 -48.27
N GLY A 599 -1.15 -21.18 -48.50
CA GLY A 599 -1.05 -19.81 -49.01
C GLY A 599 -0.87 -18.77 -47.91
N ALA A 600 -0.86 -17.49 -48.31
CA ALA A 600 -0.72 -16.36 -47.41
C ALA A 600 -1.96 -16.22 -46.51
N GLN A 601 -1.79 -16.48 -45.22
CA GLN A 601 -2.81 -16.27 -44.20
C GLN A 601 -2.45 -15.03 -43.37
N PRO A 602 -3.39 -14.09 -43.13
CA PRO A 602 -3.16 -13.01 -42.19
C PRO A 602 -2.97 -13.60 -40.78
N LEU A 603 -2.01 -13.06 -40.05
CA LEU A 603 -1.86 -13.33 -38.61
C LEU A 603 -2.65 -12.25 -37.88
N VAL A 604 -3.67 -12.66 -37.13
CA VAL A 604 -4.59 -11.77 -36.45
C VAL A 604 -4.64 -12.14 -34.97
N THR A 605 -4.58 -11.16 -34.09
CA THR A 605 -4.71 -11.35 -32.64
C THR A 605 -5.90 -10.60 -32.08
N PHE A 606 -6.44 -11.11 -30.98
CA PHE A 606 -7.48 -10.45 -30.19
C PHE A 606 -7.15 -10.67 -28.70
N VAL A 607 -7.28 -9.63 -27.88
CA VAL A 607 -6.99 -9.70 -26.44
C VAL A 607 -8.12 -9.00 -25.68
N ALA A 608 -8.47 -9.57 -24.53
CA ALA A 608 -9.43 -9.02 -23.58
C ALA A 608 -8.83 -8.93 -22.17
N ASP A 609 -9.28 -7.93 -21.39
CA ASP A 609 -8.97 -7.80 -19.96
C ASP A 609 -10.23 -7.93 -19.07
N SER A 610 -10.02 -7.89 -17.76
CA SER A 610 -11.08 -7.97 -16.73
C SER A 610 -11.85 -6.66 -16.52
N SER A 611 -11.43 -5.56 -17.16
CA SER A 611 -12.09 -4.26 -17.15
C SER A 611 -12.97 -4.02 -18.39
N ASN A 612 -13.22 -5.07 -19.19
CA ASN A 612 -13.96 -5.05 -20.45
C ASN A 612 -13.27 -4.27 -21.58
N TRP A 613 -11.96 -4.05 -21.47
CA TRP A 613 -11.17 -3.55 -22.58
C TRP A 613 -10.85 -4.71 -23.55
N LEU A 614 -10.91 -4.42 -24.84
CA LEU A 614 -10.67 -5.37 -25.94
C LEU A 614 -9.78 -4.70 -27.00
N THR A 615 -8.83 -5.42 -27.61
CA THR A 615 -8.09 -4.91 -28.79
C THR A 615 -8.97 -4.71 -30.02
N GLY A 616 -10.04 -5.51 -30.13
CA GLY A 616 -10.59 -5.86 -31.44
C GLY A 616 -9.64 -6.82 -32.20
N PHE A 617 -10.00 -7.18 -33.43
CA PHE A 617 -9.15 -8.06 -34.24
C PHE A 617 -8.06 -7.25 -34.95
N VAL A 618 -6.80 -7.44 -34.56
CA VAL A 618 -5.64 -6.70 -35.08
C VAL A 618 -4.80 -7.62 -35.96
N THR A 619 -4.51 -7.23 -37.20
CA THR A 619 -3.65 -8.00 -38.11
C THR A 619 -2.18 -7.66 -37.87
N GLU A 620 -1.47 -8.51 -37.14
CA GLU A 620 -0.05 -8.35 -36.78
C GLU A 620 0.92 -8.68 -37.92
N GLY A 621 0.44 -9.35 -38.97
CA GLY A 621 1.26 -9.65 -40.14
C GLY A 621 0.67 -10.70 -41.07
N THR A 622 1.52 -11.46 -41.73
CA THR A 622 1.11 -12.47 -42.72
C THR A 622 2.09 -13.62 -42.75
N TYR A 623 1.57 -14.84 -42.59
CA TYR A 623 2.34 -16.06 -42.65
C TYR A 623 1.97 -16.85 -43.91
N ASN A 624 2.95 -17.19 -44.73
CA ASN A 624 2.72 -18.01 -45.91
C ASN A 624 2.72 -19.48 -45.51
N VAL A 625 1.54 -20.00 -45.18
CA VAL A 625 1.38 -21.41 -44.82
C VAL A 625 1.71 -22.24 -46.05
N THR A 626 2.81 -22.99 -45.98
CA THR A 626 3.09 -24.00 -46.99
C THR A 626 2.19 -25.19 -46.72
N ALA A 627 1.92 -26.01 -47.74
CA ALA A 627 1.55 -27.39 -47.43
C ALA A 627 2.57 -27.95 -46.43
N PRO A 628 2.17 -28.84 -45.51
CA PRO A 628 3.11 -29.83 -45.00
C PRO A 628 3.95 -30.32 -46.17
N PRO A 629 5.28 -30.44 -46.05
CA PRO A 629 6.01 -31.21 -47.04
C PRO A 629 5.20 -32.49 -47.23
N VAL A 630 4.88 -32.82 -48.49
CA VAL A 630 4.40 -34.17 -48.79
C VAL A 630 5.58 -35.03 -48.40
N VAL A 631 5.57 -35.48 -47.15
CA VAL A 631 6.70 -36.18 -46.59
C VAL A 631 6.80 -37.44 -47.42
N ALA A 632 7.93 -37.59 -48.11
CA ALA A 632 8.11 -38.72 -49.00
C ALA A 632 8.09 -39.98 -48.12
N GLY A 633 6.95 -40.66 -48.17
CA GLY A 633 6.50 -41.62 -47.16
C GLY A 633 4.97 -41.63 -47.15
N MET A 634 4.33 -41.28 -46.03
CA MET A 634 3.04 -41.88 -45.67
C MET A 634 1.78 -41.04 -45.93
N SER A 635 0.74 -41.67 -46.49
CA SER A 635 -0.62 -41.13 -46.66
C SER A 635 -1.70 -42.11 -46.20
N LEU A 636 -2.80 -41.62 -45.62
CA LEU A 636 -3.87 -42.45 -45.03
C LEU A 636 -5.24 -42.23 -45.69
N SER A 637 -6.07 -43.27 -45.72
CA SER A 637 -7.51 -43.21 -46.04
C SER A 637 -8.31 -44.29 -45.30
N LEU A 638 -9.62 -44.07 -45.14
CA LEU A 638 -10.54 -44.96 -44.41
C LEU A 638 -11.83 -45.18 -45.21
N SER A 639 -12.38 -46.40 -45.20
CA SER A 639 -13.69 -46.71 -45.77
C SER A 639 -14.43 -47.79 -44.96
N PRO A 640 -15.69 -47.59 -44.54
CA PRO A 640 -16.44 -46.35 -44.60
C PRO A 640 -15.82 -45.30 -43.66
N ALA A 641 -15.74 -44.06 -44.14
CA ALA A 641 -15.32 -42.91 -43.33
C ALA A 641 -16.40 -42.50 -42.32
N SER A 642 -17.67 -42.54 -42.76
CA SER A 642 -18.84 -42.23 -41.95
C SER A 642 -19.97 -43.24 -42.15
N GLY A 643 -20.88 -43.34 -41.18
CA GLY A 643 -22.06 -44.21 -41.25
C GLY A 643 -22.81 -44.32 -39.93
N ALA A 644 -23.69 -45.32 -39.83
CA ALA A 644 -24.47 -45.59 -38.63
C ALA A 644 -24.72 -47.09 -38.45
N GLY A 645 -24.86 -47.54 -37.19
CA GLY A 645 -25.17 -48.91 -36.81
C GLY A 645 -24.30 -49.44 -35.67
N SER A 646 -24.65 -50.63 -35.16
CA SER A 646 -23.95 -51.34 -34.09
C SER A 646 -22.79 -52.22 -34.57
N SER A 647 -22.47 -52.23 -35.86
CA SER A 647 -21.24 -52.84 -36.38
C SER A 647 -20.83 -52.24 -37.72
N ALA A 648 -19.53 -52.29 -38.05
CA ALA A 648 -18.99 -51.91 -39.35
C ALA A 648 -17.71 -52.68 -39.68
N LYS A 649 -17.29 -52.67 -40.95
CA LYS A 649 -15.96 -53.14 -41.38
C LYS A 649 -15.16 -51.95 -41.87
N PHE A 650 -14.21 -51.51 -41.05
CA PHE A 650 -13.36 -50.35 -41.35
C PHE A 650 -12.12 -50.80 -42.11
N VAL A 651 -11.96 -50.31 -43.35
CA VAL A 651 -10.83 -50.54 -44.23
C VAL A 651 -9.91 -49.32 -44.18
N MET A 652 -8.85 -49.41 -43.39
CA MET A 652 -7.74 -48.45 -43.41
C MET A 652 -6.80 -48.78 -44.55
N LYS A 653 -6.33 -47.76 -45.26
CA LYS A 653 -5.21 -47.88 -46.22
C LYS A 653 -4.15 -46.85 -45.91
N ALA A 654 -2.93 -47.32 -45.70
CA ALA A 654 -1.73 -46.50 -45.55
C ALA A 654 -0.83 -46.71 -46.76
N THR A 655 -0.62 -45.67 -47.57
CA THR A 655 0.26 -45.71 -48.74
C THR A 655 1.54 -44.97 -48.42
N ASP A 656 2.65 -45.71 -48.36
CA ASP A 656 3.97 -45.21 -48.03
C ASP A 656 4.93 -45.31 -49.22
N SER A 657 5.69 -44.23 -49.49
CA SER A 657 6.60 -44.19 -50.63
C SER A 657 7.75 -45.21 -50.57
N ALA A 658 8.14 -45.67 -49.38
CA ALA A 658 9.15 -46.70 -49.17
C ALA A 658 8.60 -48.14 -49.27
N GLY A 659 7.32 -48.31 -49.63
CA GLY A 659 6.65 -49.60 -49.78
C GLY A 659 5.79 -49.95 -48.56
N TYR A 660 4.77 -50.81 -48.72
CA TYR A 660 3.82 -51.11 -47.64
C TYR A 660 4.47 -51.64 -46.33
N ALA A 661 5.68 -52.19 -46.43
CA ALA A 661 6.42 -52.79 -45.31
C ALA A 661 7.18 -51.77 -44.46
N SER A 662 7.27 -50.49 -44.87
CA SER A 662 7.79 -49.42 -44.01
C SER A 662 6.78 -49.01 -42.94
N VAL A 663 5.48 -49.21 -43.17
CA VAL A 663 4.41 -48.90 -42.22
C VAL A 663 4.58 -49.73 -40.95
N GLN A 664 4.76 -49.07 -39.80
CA GLN A 664 4.93 -49.71 -38.49
C GLN A 664 3.64 -49.72 -37.67
N GLN A 665 2.90 -48.61 -37.68
CA GLN A 665 1.78 -48.39 -36.76
C GLN A 665 0.57 -47.81 -37.51
N LEU A 666 -0.63 -48.28 -37.18
CA LEU A 666 -1.90 -47.76 -37.71
C LEU A 666 -2.98 -47.74 -36.63
N ASN A 667 -3.41 -46.55 -36.25
CA ASN A 667 -4.40 -46.31 -35.21
C ASN A 667 -5.77 -46.00 -35.82
N LEU A 668 -6.82 -46.63 -35.28
CA LEU A 668 -8.22 -46.32 -35.55
C LEU A 668 -8.92 -45.98 -34.22
N PHE A 669 -9.35 -44.74 -34.10
CA PHE A 669 -10.12 -44.26 -32.96
C PHE A 669 -11.56 -44.02 -33.38
N ILE A 670 -12.51 -44.60 -32.67
CA ILE A 670 -13.93 -44.29 -32.76
C ILE A 670 -14.34 -43.86 -31.35
N GLY A 671 -14.76 -42.61 -31.18
CA GLY A 671 -14.97 -42.04 -29.85
C GLY A 671 -15.49 -40.61 -29.82
N SER A 672 -15.67 -40.06 -28.61
CA SER A 672 -16.02 -38.65 -28.41
C SER A 672 -14.76 -37.78 -28.49
N ASN A 673 -13.84 -37.92 -27.53
CA ASN A 673 -12.56 -37.21 -27.50
C ASN A 673 -11.39 -38.21 -27.38
N LEU A 674 -10.30 -37.94 -28.09
CA LEU A 674 -9.08 -38.75 -28.04
C LEU A 674 -8.40 -38.58 -26.68
N GLY A 675 -8.14 -39.68 -25.97
CA GLY A 675 -7.52 -39.68 -24.64
C GLY A 675 -8.50 -39.75 -23.46
N ASP A 676 -9.81 -39.68 -23.70
CA ASP A 676 -10.82 -39.95 -22.67
C ASP A 676 -10.95 -41.45 -22.39
N ALA A 677 -11.49 -41.79 -21.21
CA ALA A 677 -12.05 -43.11 -20.94
C ALA A 677 -13.29 -43.38 -21.81
N ASN A 678 -13.72 -44.64 -21.86
CA ASN A 678 -14.93 -45.12 -22.55
C ASN A 678 -14.93 -44.88 -24.07
N GLN A 679 -13.86 -45.29 -24.76
CA GLN A 679 -13.69 -45.14 -26.22
C GLN A 679 -13.43 -46.48 -26.91
N CYS A 680 -13.66 -46.55 -28.22
CA CYS A 680 -13.22 -47.69 -29.05
C CYS A 680 -11.93 -47.29 -29.78
N TYR A 681 -10.79 -47.48 -29.11
CA TYR A 681 -9.48 -47.07 -29.61
C TYR A 681 -8.61 -48.30 -29.89
N MET A 682 -8.25 -48.48 -31.15
CA MET A 682 -7.46 -49.60 -31.65
C MET A 682 -6.12 -49.11 -32.22
N ASP A 683 -5.05 -49.86 -31.97
CA ASP A 683 -3.74 -49.67 -32.58
C ASP A 683 -3.27 -50.97 -33.25
N TYR A 684 -2.84 -50.90 -34.50
CA TYR A 684 -2.27 -52.04 -35.23
C TYR A 684 -0.78 -51.85 -35.44
N GLU A 685 0.00 -52.73 -34.82
CA GLU A 685 1.45 -52.81 -34.99
C GLU A 685 1.79 -53.84 -36.08
N ALA A 686 2.36 -53.38 -37.18
CA ALA A 686 2.64 -54.18 -38.36
C ALA A 686 3.80 -55.16 -38.17
N SER A 687 4.83 -54.77 -37.40
CA SER A 687 6.03 -55.58 -37.13
C SER A 687 5.70 -56.87 -36.36
N SER A 688 4.84 -56.78 -35.34
CA SER A 688 4.40 -57.90 -34.51
C SER A 688 3.10 -58.56 -35.02
N ARG A 689 2.41 -57.92 -35.97
CA ARG A 689 1.04 -58.25 -36.42
C ARG A 689 0.02 -58.29 -35.27
N THR A 690 0.23 -57.45 -34.26
CA THR A 690 -0.64 -57.34 -33.10
C THR A 690 -1.63 -56.20 -33.30
N LEU A 691 -2.91 -56.48 -33.05
CA LEU A 691 -3.89 -55.44 -32.82
C LEU A 691 -4.00 -55.25 -31.30
N TYR A 692 -4.03 -54.01 -30.85
CA TYR A 692 -4.26 -53.62 -29.48
C TYR A 692 -5.62 -52.92 -29.38
N LEU A 693 -6.36 -53.16 -28.30
CA LEU A 693 -7.58 -52.44 -27.95
C LEU A 693 -7.39 -51.77 -26.59
N MET A 694 -7.68 -50.48 -26.47
CA MET A 694 -7.58 -49.76 -25.21
C MET A 694 -8.64 -50.23 -24.21
N SER A 695 -8.28 -50.33 -22.93
CA SER A 695 -9.20 -50.65 -21.84
C SER A 695 -10.29 -49.58 -21.66
N SER A 696 -11.45 -49.95 -21.08
CA SER A 696 -12.60 -49.05 -20.93
C SER A 696 -12.30 -47.79 -20.09
N ASP A 697 -11.30 -47.86 -19.22
CA ASP A 697 -10.81 -46.78 -18.34
C ASP A 697 -9.61 -46.01 -18.93
N ASN A 698 -9.16 -46.34 -20.15
CA ASN A 698 -7.99 -45.77 -20.83
C ASN A 698 -6.67 -45.94 -20.02
N SER A 699 -6.54 -47.02 -19.26
CA SER A 699 -5.36 -47.30 -18.41
C SER A 699 -4.32 -48.22 -19.05
N HIS A 700 -4.72 -49.12 -19.97
CA HIS A 700 -3.80 -50.06 -20.60
C HIS A 700 -4.30 -50.60 -21.95
N TRP A 701 -3.35 -51.03 -22.77
CA TRP A 701 -3.60 -51.70 -24.05
C TRP A 701 -3.75 -53.22 -23.88
N MET A 702 -4.79 -53.79 -24.48
CA MET A 702 -5.01 -55.24 -24.55
C MET A 702 -4.52 -55.79 -25.91
N PRO A 703 -3.40 -56.54 -25.97
CA PRO A 703 -2.84 -57.09 -27.20
C PRO A 703 -3.58 -58.34 -27.69
N GLY A 704 -3.60 -58.54 -29.01
CA GLY A 704 -3.88 -59.84 -29.60
C GLY A 704 -3.41 -59.98 -31.05
N THR A 705 -2.90 -61.16 -31.41
CA THR A 705 -2.38 -61.43 -32.75
C THR A 705 -3.50 -61.54 -33.78
N VAL A 706 -3.38 -60.80 -34.89
CA VAL A 706 -4.32 -60.84 -36.02
C VAL A 706 -4.41 -62.25 -36.61
N GLY A 707 -5.62 -62.72 -36.88
CA GLY A 707 -5.92 -64.08 -37.35
C GLY A 707 -6.16 -65.12 -36.24
N SER A 708 -5.90 -64.79 -34.97
CA SER A 708 -6.19 -65.69 -33.84
C SER A 708 -7.70 -65.78 -33.52
N GLN A 709 -8.13 -66.81 -32.78
CA GLN A 709 -9.52 -66.94 -32.32
C GLN A 709 -9.88 -65.99 -31.16
N THR A 710 -8.94 -65.18 -30.70
CA THR A 710 -9.13 -64.23 -29.60
C THR A 710 -10.05 -63.08 -30.03
N THR A 711 -10.88 -62.62 -29.08
CA THR A 711 -11.70 -61.42 -29.24
C THR A 711 -11.18 -60.35 -28.30
N LEU A 712 -10.75 -59.21 -28.84
CA LEU A 712 -10.47 -58.04 -28.02
C LEU A 712 -11.80 -57.35 -27.74
N ILE A 713 -12.10 -57.07 -26.47
CA ILE A 713 -13.36 -56.46 -26.08
C ILE A 713 -13.16 -55.50 -24.91
N ASN A 714 -13.73 -54.30 -25.03
CA ASN A 714 -13.93 -53.37 -23.92
C ASN A 714 -15.44 -53.07 -23.79
N ASN A 715 -15.83 -52.15 -22.92
CA ASN A 715 -17.26 -51.83 -22.74
C ASN A 715 -17.90 -51.23 -23.99
N GLN A 716 -17.12 -50.64 -24.91
CA GLN A 716 -17.57 -49.87 -26.06
C GLN A 716 -17.57 -50.65 -27.37
N CYS A 717 -16.59 -51.55 -27.57
CA CYS A 717 -16.50 -52.34 -28.79
C CYS A 717 -15.79 -53.69 -28.63
N ALA A 718 -16.03 -54.57 -29.59
CA ALA A 718 -15.42 -55.88 -29.71
C ALA A 718 -14.88 -56.12 -31.13
N ILE A 719 -13.72 -56.76 -31.23
CA ILE A 719 -13.03 -57.12 -32.47
C ILE A 719 -12.64 -58.60 -32.41
N HIS A 720 -13.22 -59.41 -33.29
CA HIS A 720 -12.82 -60.82 -33.47
C HIS A 720 -11.59 -60.88 -34.38
N LEU A 721 -10.43 -61.23 -33.83
CA LEU A 721 -9.16 -61.14 -34.55
C LEU A 721 -9.05 -62.09 -35.75
N SER A 722 -9.80 -63.19 -35.75
CA SER A 722 -9.92 -64.13 -36.87
C SER A 722 -10.60 -63.53 -38.11
N GLN A 723 -11.25 -62.37 -37.97
CA GLN A 723 -11.91 -61.65 -39.06
C GLN A 723 -11.15 -60.39 -39.51
N VAL A 724 -10.06 -60.03 -38.83
CA VAL A 724 -9.20 -58.89 -39.21
C VAL A 724 -8.30 -59.32 -40.37
N LEU A 725 -8.31 -58.56 -41.47
CA LEU A 725 -7.57 -58.87 -42.69
C LEU A 725 -6.52 -57.80 -42.97
N VAL A 726 -5.27 -58.21 -43.15
CA VAL A 726 -4.14 -57.33 -43.49
C VAL A 726 -3.54 -57.74 -44.83
N VAL A 727 -3.48 -56.80 -45.78
CA VAL A 727 -2.96 -57.02 -47.14
C VAL A 727 -2.03 -55.88 -47.52
N GLY A 728 -0.76 -56.19 -47.78
CA GLY A 728 0.19 -55.26 -48.39
C GLY A 728 0.25 -55.44 -49.91
N SER A 729 0.26 -54.33 -50.67
CA SER A 729 0.44 -54.36 -52.12
C SER A 729 1.12 -53.08 -52.61
N GLY A 730 2.29 -53.24 -53.26
CA GLY A 730 3.14 -52.13 -53.69
C GLY A 730 3.47 -51.18 -52.53
N ASN A 731 2.96 -49.96 -52.60
CA ASN A 731 3.18 -48.94 -51.59
C ASN A 731 2.10 -48.94 -50.49
N THR A 732 1.01 -49.71 -50.63
CA THR A 732 -0.16 -49.60 -49.75
C THR A 732 -0.32 -50.80 -48.82
N LEU A 733 -0.31 -50.56 -47.50
CA LEU A 733 -0.81 -51.48 -46.48
C LEU A 733 -2.30 -51.25 -46.27
N THR A 734 -3.11 -52.29 -46.42
CA THR A 734 -4.57 -52.27 -46.18
C THR A 734 -4.89 -53.12 -44.96
N VAL A 735 -5.54 -52.53 -43.96
CA VAL A 735 -6.00 -53.21 -42.74
C VAL A 735 -7.53 -53.10 -42.67
N THR A 736 -8.22 -54.24 -42.67
CA THR A 736 -9.68 -54.32 -42.56
C THR A 736 -10.05 -54.86 -41.18
N ILE A 737 -10.72 -54.03 -40.37
CA ILE A 737 -11.11 -54.33 -39.00
C ILE A 737 -12.64 -54.39 -38.90
N PRO A 738 -13.23 -55.58 -38.71
CA PRO A 738 -14.63 -55.71 -38.30
C PRO A 738 -14.78 -55.31 -36.83
N VAL A 739 -15.53 -54.24 -36.58
CA VAL A 739 -15.78 -53.69 -35.24
C VAL A 739 -17.26 -53.85 -34.91
N ALA A 740 -17.57 -54.56 -33.84
CA ALA A 740 -18.88 -54.53 -33.21
C ALA A 740 -18.88 -53.43 -32.14
N LEU A 741 -19.86 -52.52 -32.19
CA LEU A 741 -19.98 -51.34 -31.34
C LEU A 741 -21.17 -51.56 -30.39
N ASN A 742 -20.96 -51.43 -29.08
CA ASN A 742 -21.94 -51.77 -28.06
C ASN A 742 -23.00 -50.63 -27.91
N PRO A 743 -24.26 -50.82 -28.34
CA PRO A 743 -25.25 -49.75 -28.38
C PRO A 743 -25.94 -49.51 -27.02
N SER A 744 -25.57 -50.26 -25.98
CA SER A 744 -26.04 -50.05 -24.60
C SER A 744 -25.14 -49.09 -23.81
N THR A 745 -23.85 -49.04 -24.14
CA THR A 745 -22.81 -48.27 -23.44
C THR A 745 -22.15 -47.18 -24.31
N PHE A 746 -22.28 -47.26 -25.64
CA PHE A 746 -21.53 -46.43 -26.59
C PHE A 746 -22.40 -45.71 -27.64
N ARG A 747 -23.71 -45.63 -27.37
CA ARG A 747 -24.74 -45.02 -28.23
C ARG A 747 -24.42 -43.60 -28.69
N GLY A 748 -24.97 -43.21 -29.84
CA GLY A 748 -24.92 -41.84 -30.37
C GLY A 748 -23.71 -41.59 -31.27
N ALA A 749 -23.59 -40.35 -31.76
CA ALA A 749 -22.51 -39.92 -32.64
C ALA A 749 -21.13 -40.08 -31.99
N LYS A 750 -20.13 -40.42 -32.80
CA LYS A 750 -18.71 -40.57 -32.47
C LYS A 750 -17.88 -40.01 -33.63
N SER A 751 -16.78 -39.35 -33.32
CA SER A 751 -15.73 -39.01 -34.26
C SER A 751 -14.95 -40.27 -34.63
N VAL A 752 -14.56 -40.38 -35.90
CA VAL A 752 -13.66 -41.43 -36.38
C VAL A 752 -12.35 -40.77 -36.78
N LEU A 753 -11.26 -41.09 -36.05
CA LEU A 753 -9.92 -40.55 -36.28
C LEU A 753 -8.96 -41.66 -36.71
N THR A 754 -7.96 -41.31 -37.51
CA THR A 754 -6.87 -42.20 -37.90
C THR A 754 -5.51 -41.54 -37.69
N PHE A 755 -4.51 -42.37 -37.40
CA PHE A 755 -3.09 -42.00 -37.33
C PHE A 755 -2.24 -43.16 -37.85
N GLY A 756 -1.05 -42.88 -38.35
CA GLY A 756 -0.09 -43.89 -38.80
C GLY A 756 1.34 -43.41 -38.70
N ALA A 757 2.26 -44.36 -38.54
CA ALA A 757 3.69 -44.13 -38.47
C ALA A 757 4.49 -45.17 -39.29
N ASP A 758 5.62 -44.76 -39.85
CA ASP A 758 6.56 -45.62 -40.57
C ASP A 758 7.83 -45.96 -39.75
N ALA A 759 8.68 -46.82 -40.33
CA ALA A 759 9.94 -47.28 -39.74
C ALA A 759 11.06 -46.20 -39.71
N ALA A 760 10.89 -45.10 -40.44
CA ALA A 760 11.79 -43.94 -40.42
C ALA A 760 11.38 -42.90 -39.36
N GLY A 761 10.33 -43.17 -38.57
CA GLY A 761 9.79 -42.23 -37.57
C GLY A 761 8.88 -41.16 -38.18
N GLN A 762 8.48 -41.32 -39.44
CA GLN A 762 7.57 -40.43 -40.13
C GLN A 762 6.14 -40.71 -39.66
N VAL A 763 5.36 -39.66 -39.39
CA VAL A 763 3.99 -39.79 -38.84
C VAL A 763 2.99 -39.01 -39.69
N SER A 764 1.77 -39.54 -39.83
CA SER A 764 0.70 -38.90 -40.59
C SER A 764 0.10 -37.65 -39.91
N GLY A 765 0.33 -37.52 -38.59
CA GLY A 765 -0.52 -36.76 -37.68
C GLY A 765 -1.87 -37.45 -37.45
N TRP A 766 -2.56 -37.10 -36.37
CA TRP A 766 -3.96 -37.50 -36.18
C TRP A 766 -4.83 -36.77 -37.19
N ARG A 767 -5.81 -37.48 -37.77
CA ARG A 767 -6.72 -36.92 -38.78
C ARG A 767 -8.13 -37.40 -38.52
N GLN A 768 -9.10 -36.49 -38.59
CA GLN A 768 -10.50 -36.88 -38.60
C GLN A 768 -10.83 -37.50 -39.96
N ALA A 769 -11.08 -38.81 -39.95
CA ALA A 769 -11.46 -39.57 -41.14
C ALA A 769 -12.97 -39.46 -41.42
N GLY A 770 -13.80 -39.34 -40.37
CA GLY A 770 -15.24 -39.13 -40.49
C GLY A 770 -16.00 -39.24 -39.17
N THR A 771 -17.21 -39.79 -39.21
CA THR A 771 -18.18 -39.81 -38.09
C THR A 771 -19.07 -41.05 -38.12
N TRP A 772 -19.23 -41.73 -36.98
CA TRP A 772 -20.08 -42.92 -36.86
C TRP A 772 -21.19 -42.74 -35.81
N THR A 773 -22.43 -43.10 -36.14
CA THR A 773 -23.55 -43.06 -35.19
C THR A 773 -23.87 -44.47 -34.70
N VAL A 774 -23.57 -44.75 -33.43
CA VAL A 774 -23.88 -46.05 -32.81
C VAL A 774 -25.38 -46.09 -32.45
N GLN A 775 -26.10 -47.10 -32.97
CA GLN A 775 -27.56 -47.27 -32.86
C GLN A 775 -27.93 -48.55 -32.12
#